data_AF-A0AAD6BAJ2-F1
#
_entry.id   AF-A0AAD6BAJ2-F1
#
_cell.length_a   1.000
_cell.length_b   1.000
_cell.length_c   1.000
_cell.angle_alpha   90.00
_cell.angle_beta   90.00
_cell.angle_gamma   90.00
#
_symmetry.space_group_name_H-M   'P 1'
#
loop_
_entity.id
_entity.type
_entity.pdbx_description
1 polymer ?
#
loop_
_entity_poly.entity_id
_entity_poly.type
_entity_poly.pdbx_seq_one_letter_code
_entity_poly.pdbx_strand_id
1 'polypeptide(L)'
;MDDKTEKLNLKREVGLVGAVSLIGGTMIGSGIFMSPQTVLSTIGSPGASLVVWACCGLLVIMASFCYAELGTVIRESGGEYIYILKTSGPVVAFMLIFSSVLFVRPAGVAGISLSFAQYVVAPFYTDCPPPLLLVKGIAAVSILVLATVNCLNVRFAMKIQVFFMVAKLLALLVIIIGGLVMLIRGHTENFENSFENTNVGLNPIGIAFYQGLWSYDGWNNLNNVTEELKRPECFPNHRSDMTMTDKGPKALNMRREIGLIGGVALVSGTMIGSGIFMSPQFVMGYVGSPGASLVIWAFSGVVTMFAALSYAELGTIIQESGGEFIYILRIYGSCPAFFAAITFVVVVKPFGIAAMAISIAEYALAPFYNGCQPPDLVVRCVAAVAILVLAIVNILNSRIAVRIQVVFLVAKVLALTFIVIGGIVKLVQSSSVIVENLKVENAFKGTQYSLSTLGMSVYQGLWSYAGWYNLNYVTEELKRPEVNLPRAVVIAISLVTGLYLLVNVSYLTVMTPTELMSSSAVAVTWGNKVLGSWGWTMSVAAALSAFGALNGSFFSGGRPDILAMAHVHRLTPSPALIFTTVVSLLVLIPGDFQSIVNFFSFTAWFFYGITLSGLVYLKIKKPELPRPYKVPIILPILVIIVAIFLVLAPILDNPQIEYLYVSLFILSGAIVYVPLIHFKLCPGLLTKLTVFLQLLLEVAPTEKNL
;
A
#
# COMPACT_ATOMS: atom_id res chain seq x y z
N MET A 1 37.70 -1.47 -50.14
CA MET A 1 38.49 -2.68 -49.83
C MET A 1 38.11 -3.07 -48.42
N ASP A 2 37.12 -3.93 -48.30
CA ASP A 2 36.82 -4.61 -47.04
C ASP A 2 37.90 -5.65 -46.76
N ASP A 3 38.15 -5.93 -45.47
CA ASP A 3 37.88 -7.27 -44.97
C ASP A 3 37.50 -7.20 -43.47
N LYS A 4 36.91 -8.26 -42.93
CA LYS A 4 36.18 -8.25 -41.64
C LYS A 4 36.87 -9.02 -40.53
N THR A 5 36.59 -8.59 -39.30
CA THR A 5 36.34 -9.52 -38.18
C THR A 5 35.23 -8.93 -37.32
N GLU A 6 34.05 -9.56 -37.27
CA GLU A 6 32.88 -9.01 -36.58
C GLU A 6 33.01 -9.14 -35.05
N LYS A 7 32.59 -8.09 -34.33
CA LYS A 7 32.46 -8.06 -32.86
C LYS A 7 31.02 -7.74 -32.47
N LEU A 8 30.51 -8.42 -31.44
CA LEU A 8 29.24 -8.05 -30.80
C LEU A 8 29.38 -6.73 -30.02
N ASN A 9 28.29 -5.96 -29.95
CA ASN A 9 28.18 -4.73 -29.16
C ASN A 9 26.88 -4.72 -28.33
N LEU A 10 26.94 -4.16 -27.12
CA LEU A 10 25.79 -3.99 -26.21
C LEU A 10 25.01 -2.69 -26.52
N LYS A 11 23.78 -2.57 -26.00
CA LYS A 11 22.94 -1.36 -26.08
C LYS A 11 22.85 -0.67 -24.72
N ARG A 12 23.10 0.65 -24.67
CA ARG A 12 23.08 1.46 -23.45
C ARG A 12 21.64 1.80 -23.03
N GLU A 13 21.20 1.40 -21.83
CA GLU A 13 19.86 1.71 -21.33
C GLU A 13 19.75 2.25 -19.88
N VAL A 14 20.76 2.11 -19.02
CA VAL A 14 20.67 2.26 -17.54
C VAL A 14 20.95 3.70 -17.03
N GLY A 15 20.45 4.05 -15.83
CA GLY A 15 20.67 5.35 -15.15
C GLY A 15 20.45 5.32 -13.62
N LEU A 16 20.80 6.42 -12.94
CA LEU A 16 21.10 6.49 -11.50
C LEU A 16 20.04 5.93 -10.54
N VAL A 17 18.74 6.11 -10.79
CA VAL A 17 17.68 5.57 -9.91
C VAL A 17 17.67 4.03 -9.89
N GLY A 18 18.13 3.38 -10.97
CA GLY A 18 18.36 1.94 -10.99
C GLY A 18 19.54 1.50 -10.11
N ALA A 19 20.46 2.41 -9.79
CA ALA A 19 21.74 2.10 -9.15
C ALA A 19 21.71 2.14 -7.61
N VAL A 20 20.83 2.94 -6.98
CA VAL A 20 20.68 2.97 -5.50
C VAL A 20 19.62 1.97 -5.02
N SER A 21 18.57 1.74 -5.82
CA SER A 21 17.63 0.61 -5.62
C SER A 21 18.34 -0.76 -5.67
N LEU A 22 19.58 -0.79 -6.16
CA LEU A 22 20.48 -1.94 -6.26
C LEU A 22 21.20 -2.30 -4.94
N ILE A 23 21.36 -1.32 -4.03
CA ILE A 23 22.18 -1.45 -2.80
C ILE A 23 21.29 -1.64 -1.55
N GLY A 24 20.13 -0.98 -1.49
CA GLY A 24 19.19 -1.18 -0.37
C GLY A 24 18.47 -2.53 -0.43
N GLY A 25 18.12 -2.99 -1.64
CA GLY A 25 17.40 -4.26 -1.86
C GLY A 25 18.25 -5.52 -1.71
N THR A 26 19.52 -5.41 -1.29
CA THR A 26 20.52 -6.49 -1.26
C THR A 26 21.15 -6.72 0.11
N MET A 27 20.94 -5.83 1.10
CA MET A 27 21.57 -5.93 2.44
C MET A 27 20.67 -6.58 3.52
N ILE A 28 19.37 -6.28 3.56
CA ILE A 28 18.48 -6.87 4.58
C ILE A 28 17.98 -8.24 4.14
N GLY A 29 18.45 -9.28 4.83
CA GLY A 29 18.28 -10.67 4.44
C GLY A 29 18.01 -11.61 5.62
N SER A 30 19.02 -12.43 5.94
CA SER A 30 18.82 -13.70 6.66
C SER A 30 19.66 -13.88 7.93
N GLY A 31 20.60 -12.97 8.21
CA GLY A 31 21.65 -13.13 9.22
C GLY A 31 21.16 -13.46 10.63
N ILE A 32 20.22 -12.66 11.13
CA ILE A 32 19.68 -12.79 12.49
C ILE A 32 18.85 -14.07 12.70
N PHE A 33 18.30 -14.61 11.61
CA PHE A 33 17.39 -15.76 11.59
C PHE A 33 18.10 -17.13 11.70
N MET A 34 19.42 -17.17 11.93
CA MET A 34 20.16 -18.42 12.23
C MET A 34 21.26 -18.24 13.30
N SER A 35 21.86 -17.05 13.41
CA SER A 35 23.09 -16.85 14.18
C SER A 35 23.05 -17.26 15.68
N PRO A 36 21.97 -17.04 16.46
CA PRO A 36 21.98 -17.33 17.91
C PRO A 36 22.27 -18.79 18.27
N GLN A 37 21.75 -19.75 17.49
CA GLN A 37 21.94 -21.19 17.73
C GLN A 37 23.43 -21.59 17.63
N THR A 38 24.21 -20.88 16.82
CA THR A 38 25.63 -21.15 16.58
C THR A 38 26.52 -20.64 17.72
N VAL A 39 26.21 -19.47 18.30
CA VAL A 39 27.05 -18.87 19.35
C VAL A 39 26.95 -19.66 20.66
N LEU A 40 25.76 -20.11 21.04
CA LEU A 40 25.56 -20.93 22.25
C LEU A 40 26.20 -22.32 22.13
N SER A 41 26.03 -23.00 20.98
CA SER A 41 26.61 -24.33 20.77
C SER A 41 28.14 -24.33 20.66
N THR A 42 28.75 -23.18 20.33
CA THR A 42 30.21 -23.03 20.25
C THR A 42 30.89 -22.83 21.63
N ILE A 43 30.17 -22.26 22.60
CA ILE A 43 30.75 -21.81 23.88
C ILE A 43 30.49 -22.77 25.07
N GLY A 44 29.59 -23.72 24.91
CA GLY A 44 29.33 -24.82 25.85
C GLY A 44 28.25 -24.53 26.90
N SER A 45 28.32 -23.40 27.62
CA SER A 45 27.38 -23.10 28.70
C SER A 45 26.40 -21.95 28.39
N PRO A 46 25.17 -21.98 28.94
CA PRO A 46 24.17 -20.91 28.78
C PRO A 46 24.66 -19.51 29.16
N GLY A 47 25.54 -19.40 30.17
CA GLY A 47 26.06 -18.11 30.63
C GLY A 47 27.07 -17.45 29.69
N ALA A 48 27.88 -18.21 28.97
CA ALA A 48 29.02 -17.67 28.23
C ALA A 48 28.68 -17.10 26.83
N SER A 49 27.52 -17.49 26.26
CA SER A 49 27.10 -17.08 24.90
C SER A 49 26.89 -15.57 24.73
N LEU A 50 26.72 -14.85 25.83
CA LEU A 50 26.24 -13.48 25.87
C LEU A 50 27.35 -12.43 25.65
N VAL A 51 28.62 -12.82 25.76
CA VAL A 51 29.76 -11.88 25.83
C VAL A 51 30.26 -11.39 24.46
N VAL A 52 30.18 -12.21 23.40
CA VAL A 52 30.94 -11.94 22.15
C VAL A 52 30.29 -10.91 21.21
N TRP A 53 28.95 -10.84 21.17
CA TRP A 53 28.22 -10.09 20.14
C TRP A 53 28.57 -8.59 20.03
N ALA A 54 29.05 -7.97 21.10
CA ALA A 54 29.31 -6.52 21.16
C ALA A 54 30.47 -6.04 20.26
N CYS A 55 31.47 -6.88 19.99
CA CYS A 55 32.75 -6.42 19.47
C CYS A 55 32.84 -6.23 17.94
N CYS A 56 31.85 -6.69 17.17
CA CYS A 56 31.95 -6.75 15.69
C CYS A 56 31.71 -5.40 15.00
N GLY A 57 30.85 -4.54 15.55
CA GLY A 57 30.29 -3.40 14.82
C GLY A 57 31.25 -2.26 14.46
N LEU A 58 32.41 -2.16 15.13
CA LEU A 58 33.32 -1.02 14.98
C LEU A 58 34.09 -0.99 13.64
N LEU A 59 34.33 -2.17 13.04
CA LEU A 59 35.35 -2.34 11.99
C LEU A 59 34.90 -1.92 10.58
N VAL A 60 33.62 -2.07 10.24
CA VAL A 60 33.11 -1.95 8.87
C VAL A 60 33.25 -0.53 8.30
N ILE A 61 33.20 0.49 9.16
CA ILE A 61 33.09 1.90 8.78
C ILE A 61 34.34 2.42 8.03
N MET A 62 35.53 1.88 8.31
CA MET A 62 36.78 2.43 7.80
C MET A 62 37.07 2.09 6.32
N ALA A 63 36.40 1.08 5.74
CA ALA A 63 36.75 0.54 4.42
C ALA A 63 36.18 1.35 3.23
N SER A 64 34.93 1.82 3.34
CA SER A 64 34.12 2.21 2.18
C SER A 64 34.62 3.45 1.42
N PHE A 65 35.30 4.39 2.10
CA PHE A 65 35.73 5.65 1.47
C PHE A 65 36.76 5.45 0.35
N CYS A 66 37.64 4.46 0.47
CA CYS A 66 38.72 4.22 -0.49
C CYS A 66 38.21 3.78 -1.88
N TYR A 67 36.99 3.26 -1.98
CA TYR A 67 36.47 2.62 -3.20
C TYR A 67 35.93 3.57 -4.28
N ALA A 68 35.57 4.80 -3.90
CA ALA A 68 34.84 5.70 -4.80
C ALA A 68 35.74 6.41 -5.81
N GLU A 69 36.93 6.84 -5.40
CA GLU A 69 37.88 7.62 -6.21
C GLU A 69 38.29 6.89 -7.49
N LEU A 70 38.66 5.60 -7.36
CA LEU A 70 39.15 4.76 -8.46
C LEU A 70 38.12 4.60 -9.59
N GLY A 71 36.82 4.66 -9.28
CA GLY A 71 35.73 4.49 -10.25
C GLY A 71 35.51 5.65 -11.22
N THR A 72 36.16 6.80 -10.98
CA THR A 72 36.10 7.98 -11.87
C THR A 72 37.32 8.06 -12.78
N VAL A 73 38.45 7.54 -12.30
CA VAL A 73 39.71 7.38 -13.02
C VAL A 73 39.59 6.23 -14.04
N ILE A 74 38.91 5.15 -13.67
CA ILE A 74 38.86 3.91 -14.46
C ILE A 74 37.41 3.56 -14.82
N ARG A 75 37.10 3.62 -16.12
CA ARG A 75 35.71 3.71 -16.64
C ARG A 75 35.22 2.49 -17.40
N GLU A 76 36.01 1.40 -17.41
CA GLU A 76 35.56 0.09 -17.88
C GLU A 76 34.59 -0.56 -16.88
N SER A 77 33.73 -1.47 -17.35
CA SER A 77 32.86 -2.26 -16.49
C SER A 77 33.65 -3.30 -15.68
N GLY A 78 33.55 -3.30 -14.34
CA GLY A 78 34.08 -4.40 -13.51
C GLY A 78 34.65 -4.05 -12.13
N GLY A 79 34.64 -2.78 -11.72
CA GLY A 79 34.94 -2.35 -10.35
C GLY A 79 36.31 -2.81 -9.84
N GLU A 80 36.34 -3.53 -8.72
CA GLU A 80 37.55 -4.02 -8.01
C GLU A 80 38.57 -4.68 -8.95
N TYR A 81 38.10 -5.50 -9.88
CA TYR A 81 38.94 -6.15 -10.90
C TYR A 81 39.64 -5.14 -11.80
N ILE A 82 38.87 -4.18 -12.34
CA ILE A 82 39.33 -3.11 -13.22
C ILE A 82 40.29 -2.15 -12.49
N TYR A 83 40.11 -1.96 -11.18
CA TYR A 83 41.00 -1.15 -10.36
C TYR A 83 42.36 -1.80 -10.17
N ILE A 84 42.37 -3.05 -9.68
CA ILE A 84 43.60 -3.80 -9.43
C ILE A 84 44.35 -4.06 -10.74
N LEU A 85 43.63 -4.23 -11.86
CA LEU A 85 44.21 -4.35 -13.20
C LEU A 85 45.09 -3.15 -13.58
N LYS A 86 44.70 -1.93 -13.20
CA LYS A 86 45.44 -0.70 -13.55
C LYS A 86 46.39 -0.19 -12.46
N THR A 87 46.25 -0.63 -11.21
CA THR A 87 47.17 -0.24 -10.11
C THR A 87 48.22 -1.30 -9.79
N SER A 88 47.87 -2.59 -9.89
CA SER A 88 48.66 -3.73 -9.40
C SER A 88 49.01 -4.76 -10.49
N GLY A 89 48.43 -4.61 -11.69
CA GLY A 89 48.74 -5.40 -12.87
C GLY A 89 48.00 -6.74 -12.98
N PRO A 90 48.17 -7.46 -14.11
CA PRO A 90 47.27 -8.55 -14.50
C PRO A 90 47.25 -9.73 -13.55
N VAL A 91 48.39 -10.10 -12.93
CA VAL A 91 48.48 -11.28 -12.06
C VAL A 91 47.63 -11.10 -10.80
N VAL A 92 47.68 -9.93 -10.17
CA VAL A 92 46.92 -9.63 -8.95
C VAL A 92 45.43 -9.45 -9.27
N ALA A 93 45.11 -8.80 -10.39
CA ALA A 93 43.73 -8.61 -10.84
C ALA A 93 43.05 -9.94 -11.19
N PHE A 94 43.78 -10.84 -11.86
CA PHE A 94 43.32 -12.20 -12.14
C PHE A 94 43.01 -12.94 -10.84
N MET A 95 43.88 -12.89 -9.83
CA MET A 95 43.65 -13.55 -8.53
C MET A 95 42.42 -13.02 -7.79
N LEU A 96 42.13 -11.71 -7.83
CA LEU A 96 40.90 -11.18 -7.21
C LEU A 96 39.64 -11.63 -7.97
N ILE A 97 39.57 -11.50 -9.29
CA ILE A 97 38.34 -11.90 -10.00
C ILE A 97 38.14 -13.43 -9.98
N PHE A 98 39.22 -14.21 -10.05
CA PHE A 98 39.22 -15.67 -9.91
C PHE A 98 38.65 -16.09 -8.55
N SER A 99 38.97 -15.41 -7.44
CA SER A 99 38.43 -15.73 -6.12
C SER A 99 37.02 -15.15 -5.86
N SER A 100 36.76 -13.91 -6.28
CA SER A 100 35.47 -13.23 -6.06
C SER A 100 34.32 -13.87 -6.84
N VAL A 101 34.58 -14.34 -8.06
CA VAL A 101 33.58 -14.98 -8.94
C VAL A 101 33.41 -16.48 -8.63
N LEU A 102 34.49 -17.23 -8.37
CA LEU A 102 34.37 -18.66 -8.08
C LEU A 102 33.83 -18.96 -6.68
N PHE A 103 34.00 -18.05 -5.71
CA PHE A 103 33.69 -18.33 -4.30
C PHE A 103 32.87 -17.26 -3.56
N VAL A 104 33.24 -15.98 -3.62
CA VAL A 104 32.69 -14.97 -2.68
C VAL A 104 31.23 -14.60 -2.95
N ARG A 105 30.92 -14.02 -4.12
CA ARG A 105 29.54 -13.54 -4.41
C ARG A 105 28.49 -14.67 -4.46
N PRO A 106 28.79 -15.88 -4.97
CA PRO A 106 27.86 -17.02 -4.88
C PRO A 106 27.51 -17.40 -3.43
N ALA A 107 28.45 -17.30 -2.49
CA ALA A 107 28.22 -17.67 -1.10
C ALA A 107 27.32 -16.68 -0.33
N GLY A 108 27.54 -15.37 -0.50
CA GLY A 108 26.71 -14.34 0.16
C GLY A 108 25.24 -14.39 -0.27
N VAL A 109 25.01 -14.51 -1.58
CA VAL A 109 23.66 -14.70 -2.14
C VAL A 109 23.04 -16.01 -1.64
N ALA A 110 23.78 -17.13 -1.65
CA ALA A 110 23.29 -18.38 -1.08
C ALA A 110 22.91 -18.24 0.41
N GLY A 111 23.69 -17.50 1.20
CA GLY A 111 23.46 -17.28 2.64
C GLY A 111 22.20 -16.48 2.96
N ILE A 112 21.99 -15.31 2.32
CA ILE A 112 20.73 -14.56 2.40
C ILE A 112 19.55 -15.44 1.95
N SER A 113 19.83 -16.37 1.05
CA SER A 113 18.89 -17.32 0.48
C SER A 113 18.88 -18.69 1.15
N LEU A 114 19.23 -18.74 2.44
CA LEU A 114 18.85 -19.79 3.38
C LEU A 114 17.73 -19.31 4.34
N SER A 115 18.02 -18.41 5.28
CA SER A 115 17.13 -18.24 6.44
C SER A 115 15.72 -17.72 6.13
N PHE A 116 15.46 -17.07 4.98
CA PHE A 116 14.07 -16.66 4.65
C PHE A 116 13.09 -17.85 4.54
N ALA A 117 13.53 -19.06 4.18
CA ALA A 117 12.67 -20.24 4.15
C ALA A 117 12.74 -21.10 5.39
N GLN A 118 13.73 -20.86 6.27
CA GLN A 118 13.60 -21.30 7.65
C GLN A 118 12.30 -20.75 8.22
N TYR A 119 12.01 -19.46 7.99
CA TYR A 119 10.84 -18.81 8.55
C TYR A 119 9.55 -18.99 7.75
N VAL A 120 9.58 -19.01 6.42
CA VAL A 120 8.33 -19.27 5.65
C VAL A 120 7.89 -20.73 5.75
N VAL A 121 8.77 -21.69 6.08
CA VAL A 121 8.37 -23.10 6.27
C VAL A 121 8.48 -23.63 7.71
N ALA A 122 8.91 -22.83 8.68
CA ALA A 122 8.79 -23.16 10.10
C ALA A 122 7.34 -23.41 10.57
N PRO A 123 6.31 -22.64 10.16
CA PRO A 123 4.92 -22.89 10.57
C PRO A 123 4.30 -24.21 10.04
N PHE A 124 5.06 -25.04 9.32
CA PHE A 124 4.60 -26.28 8.69
C PHE A 124 5.44 -27.51 9.07
N TYR A 125 6.46 -27.35 9.92
CA TYR A 125 7.39 -28.40 10.35
C TYR A 125 7.47 -28.41 11.88
N THR A 126 6.60 -29.19 12.51
CA THR A 126 6.43 -29.26 13.97
C THR A 126 7.34 -30.30 14.64
N ASP A 127 7.57 -31.45 14.00
CA ASP A 127 8.15 -32.65 14.63
C ASP A 127 9.52 -33.05 14.07
N CYS A 128 10.04 -32.29 13.10
CA CYS A 128 11.45 -32.35 12.70
C CYS A 128 11.95 -30.92 12.41
N PRO A 129 13.21 -30.59 12.71
CA PRO A 129 13.74 -29.26 12.38
C PRO A 129 13.61 -29.05 10.87
N PRO A 130 13.10 -27.88 10.40
CA PRO A 130 12.81 -27.65 8.99
C PRO A 130 14.08 -27.97 8.18
N PRO A 131 14.06 -29.05 7.36
CA PRO A 131 15.29 -29.65 6.86
C PRO A 131 16.06 -28.63 6.06
N LEU A 132 17.39 -28.63 6.18
CA LEU A 132 18.22 -27.54 5.63
C LEU A 132 17.95 -27.30 4.12
N LEU A 133 17.54 -28.33 3.38
CA LEU A 133 17.06 -28.29 2.00
C LEU A 133 15.90 -27.30 1.77
N LEU A 134 14.90 -27.35 2.65
CA LEU A 134 13.68 -26.54 2.66
C LEU A 134 13.99 -25.08 2.99
N VAL A 135 14.92 -24.89 3.91
CA VAL A 135 15.56 -23.62 4.24
C VAL A 135 16.29 -23.05 3.01
N LYS A 136 16.97 -23.88 2.20
CA LYS A 136 17.53 -23.40 0.92
C LYS A 136 16.41 -23.05 -0.07
N GLY A 137 15.24 -23.70 0.04
CA GLY A 137 14.07 -23.60 -0.82
C GLY A 137 13.48 -22.20 -1.00
N ILE A 138 12.55 -21.75 -0.14
CA ILE A 138 11.83 -20.46 -0.34
C ILE A 138 12.77 -19.23 -0.33
N ALA A 139 14.00 -19.38 0.13
CA ALA A 139 15.00 -18.34 0.18
C ALA A 139 15.77 -18.25 -1.14
N ALA A 140 16.06 -19.39 -1.78
CA ALA A 140 16.29 -19.46 -3.22
C ALA A 140 15.06 -19.04 -4.04
N VAL A 141 13.82 -19.16 -3.54
CA VAL A 141 12.63 -18.57 -4.21
C VAL A 141 12.57 -17.05 -4.03
N SER A 142 13.08 -16.46 -2.95
CA SER A 142 13.28 -15.01 -2.94
C SER A 142 14.33 -14.58 -3.96
N ILE A 143 15.42 -15.33 -4.18
CA ILE A 143 16.26 -15.10 -5.38
C ILE A 143 15.40 -15.26 -6.62
N LEU A 144 14.74 -16.41 -6.80
CA LEU A 144 14.07 -16.78 -8.04
C LEU A 144 12.96 -15.79 -8.42
N VAL A 145 12.29 -15.15 -7.47
CA VAL A 145 11.18 -14.23 -7.72
C VAL A 145 11.60 -12.76 -7.72
N LEU A 146 12.75 -12.43 -7.13
CA LEU A 146 13.50 -11.22 -7.51
C LEU A 146 14.00 -11.37 -8.97
N ALA A 147 14.70 -12.46 -9.28
CA ALA A 147 15.42 -12.72 -10.52
C ALA A 147 14.55 -13.06 -11.74
N THR A 148 13.64 -14.04 -11.66
CA THR A 148 12.72 -14.42 -12.76
C THR A 148 11.98 -13.22 -13.29
N VAL A 149 11.52 -12.38 -12.36
CA VAL A 149 10.73 -11.21 -12.70
C VAL A 149 11.67 -10.15 -13.28
N ASN A 150 12.87 -9.97 -12.72
CA ASN A 150 13.95 -9.16 -13.30
C ASN A 150 14.35 -9.59 -14.73
N CYS A 151 14.09 -10.85 -15.13
CA CYS A 151 14.31 -11.36 -16.49
C CYS A 151 13.08 -11.27 -17.42
N LEU A 152 11.90 -11.76 -17.02
CA LEU A 152 10.73 -11.94 -17.93
C LEU A 152 10.24 -10.65 -18.58
N ASN A 153 10.47 -9.52 -17.91
CA ASN A 153 10.61 -8.20 -18.52
C ASN A 153 11.29 -7.34 -17.46
N VAL A 154 12.41 -6.68 -17.77
CA VAL A 154 13.18 -5.82 -16.84
C VAL A 154 12.36 -4.61 -16.32
N ARG A 155 11.10 -4.46 -16.75
CA ARG A 155 10.10 -3.47 -16.30
C ARG A 155 8.83 -4.09 -15.68
N PHE A 156 8.72 -5.42 -15.64
CA PHE A 156 7.79 -6.22 -14.81
C PHE A 156 8.51 -6.59 -13.49
N ALA A 157 9.75 -7.09 -13.61
CA ALA A 157 10.89 -6.98 -12.69
C ALA A 157 10.66 -6.30 -11.34
N MET A 158 10.87 -4.98 -11.37
CA MET A 158 10.86 -4.01 -10.29
C MET A 158 9.48 -3.87 -9.59
N LYS A 159 8.58 -4.85 -9.74
CA LYS A 159 7.20 -4.83 -9.23
C LYS A 159 6.75 -6.11 -8.56
N ILE A 160 7.44 -7.24 -8.76
CA ILE A 160 7.28 -8.42 -7.89
C ILE A 160 8.42 -8.49 -6.86
N GLN A 161 9.62 -7.98 -7.19
CA GLN A 161 10.66 -7.65 -6.19
C GLN A 161 10.07 -6.87 -5.01
N VAL A 162 9.19 -5.92 -5.32
CA VAL A 162 8.58 -5.02 -4.35
C VAL A 162 7.38 -5.70 -3.64
N PHE A 163 6.63 -6.58 -4.31
CA PHE A 163 5.54 -7.36 -3.68
C PHE A 163 6.05 -8.29 -2.55
N PHE A 164 7.20 -8.94 -2.71
CA PHE A 164 7.72 -9.87 -1.71
C PHE A 164 8.37 -9.24 -0.48
N MET A 165 8.72 -7.95 -0.51
CA MET A 165 9.32 -7.25 0.63
C MET A 165 8.35 -7.16 1.83
N VAL A 166 7.03 -7.12 1.59
CA VAL A 166 6.00 -7.06 2.65
C VAL A 166 5.89 -8.37 3.43
N ALA A 167 5.82 -9.50 2.72
CA ALA A 167 5.41 -10.78 3.29
C ALA A 167 6.43 -11.39 4.27
N LYS A 168 7.68 -10.88 4.32
CA LYS A 168 8.74 -11.44 5.18
C LYS A 168 8.54 -11.13 6.67
N LEU A 169 8.15 -9.90 6.99
CA LEU A 169 8.01 -9.42 8.38
C LEU A 169 6.74 -9.94 9.07
N LEU A 170 5.77 -10.30 8.23
CA LEU A 170 4.48 -10.91 8.56
C LEU A 170 4.61 -12.19 9.42
N ALA A 171 5.69 -12.97 9.24
CA ALA A 171 5.74 -14.38 9.62
C ALA A 171 6.17 -14.70 11.07
N LEU A 172 6.90 -13.79 11.73
CA LEU A 172 7.87 -14.12 12.80
C LEU A 172 7.30 -14.55 14.16
N LEU A 173 6.00 -14.81 14.22
CA LEU A 173 5.20 -14.22 15.28
C LEU A 173 4.09 -15.18 15.78
N VAL A 174 3.55 -16.06 14.90
CA VAL A 174 2.74 -17.27 15.27
C VAL A 174 3.48 -18.11 16.32
N ILE A 175 4.80 -18.20 16.14
CA ILE A 175 5.72 -19.11 16.81
C ILE A 175 5.62 -19.01 18.34
N ILE A 176 5.34 -17.81 18.85
CA ILE A 176 5.49 -17.46 20.26
C ILE A 176 4.31 -17.95 21.11
N ILE A 177 3.20 -18.40 20.50
CA ILE A 177 1.94 -18.72 21.21
C ILE A 177 1.79 -20.20 21.58
N GLY A 178 2.21 -21.14 20.73
CA GLY A 178 1.81 -22.55 20.87
C GLY A 178 2.45 -23.33 22.03
N GLY A 179 3.63 -22.91 22.49
CA GLY A 179 4.53 -23.74 23.32
C GLY A 179 4.05 -24.08 24.75
N LEU A 180 2.92 -23.54 25.20
CA LEU A 180 2.47 -23.63 26.60
C LEU A 180 1.35 -24.65 26.86
N VAL A 181 0.70 -25.20 25.83
CA VAL A 181 -0.38 -26.18 25.99
C VAL A 181 0.13 -27.57 26.45
N MET A 182 1.39 -27.91 26.14
CA MET A 182 1.93 -29.27 26.39
C MET A 182 2.23 -29.58 27.86
N LEU A 183 2.67 -28.61 28.66
CA LEU A 183 3.04 -28.81 30.07
C LEU A 183 1.90 -29.43 30.92
N ILE A 184 0.66 -29.24 30.49
CA ILE A 184 -0.55 -29.59 31.25
C ILE A 184 -1.00 -31.05 31.05
N ARG A 185 -0.46 -31.78 30.05
CA ARG A 185 -0.54 -33.26 30.01
C ARG A 185 0.61 -33.97 30.76
N GLY A 186 1.65 -33.24 31.19
CA GLY A 186 2.60 -33.67 32.22
C GLY A 186 3.94 -34.27 31.73
N HIS A 187 4.86 -33.44 31.24
CA HIS A 187 6.27 -33.81 30.93
C HIS A 187 7.22 -32.67 31.36
N THR A 188 8.27 -32.93 32.17
CA THR A 188 9.13 -31.87 32.79
C THR A 188 10.55 -32.34 33.23
N GLU A 189 11.57 -32.28 32.36
CA GLU A 189 12.85 -33.00 32.60
C GLU A 189 14.18 -32.21 32.36
N ASN A 190 14.16 -30.89 32.14
CA ASN A 190 15.25 -30.20 31.39
C ASN A 190 16.16 -29.19 32.16
N PHE A 191 16.08 -29.05 33.50
CA PHE A 191 16.60 -27.85 34.19
C PHE A 191 17.46 -28.05 35.45
N GLU A 192 17.95 -29.26 35.73
CA GLU A 192 18.73 -29.53 36.95
C GLU A 192 20.26 -29.48 36.68
N ASN A 193 20.94 -28.50 37.28
CA ASN A 193 22.38 -28.14 37.14
C ASN A 193 22.78 -27.49 35.79
N SER A 194 23.45 -26.33 35.80
CA SER A 194 23.40 -25.38 34.66
C SER A 194 24.72 -24.78 34.13
N PHE A 195 25.88 -24.99 34.77
CA PHE A 195 27.14 -24.29 34.42
C PHE A 195 28.36 -25.18 34.12
N GLU A 196 28.22 -26.50 34.28
CA GLU A 196 29.25 -27.45 33.87
C GLU A 196 29.51 -27.37 32.35
N ASN A 197 30.73 -27.71 31.91
CA ASN A 197 31.14 -27.78 30.49
C ASN A 197 31.26 -26.43 29.74
N THR A 198 31.85 -25.39 30.38
CA THR A 198 32.15 -24.09 29.72
C THR A 198 33.47 -24.10 28.93
N ASN A 199 33.49 -23.56 27.70
CA ASN A 199 34.69 -23.48 26.85
C ASN A 199 35.32 -22.06 26.82
N VAL A 200 36.64 -21.96 27.00
CA VAL A 200 37.40 -20.68 27.05
C VAL A 200 38.54 -20.58 26.02
N GLY A 201 38.41 -21.26 24.88
CA GLY A 201 39.44 -21.30 23.83
C GLY A 201 39.36 -20.16 22.79
N LEU A 202 40.51 -19.84 22.16
CA LEU A 202 40.61 -18.84 21.08
C LEU A 202 39.71 -19.17 19.86
N ASN A 203 39.59 -20.45 19.50
CA ASN A 203 38.76 -20.89 18.37
C ASN A 203 37.26 -20.61 18.61
N PRO A 204 36.64 -21.04 19.74
CA PRO A 204 35.29 -20.61 20.13
C PRO A 204 35.03 -19.10 20.05
N ILE A 205 35.97 -18.28 20.52
CA ILE A 205 35.85 -16.81 20.47
C ILE A 205 35.88 -16.32 19.02
N GLY A 206 36.80 -16.82 18.19
CA GLY A 206 36.95 -16.42 16.78
C GLY A 206 35.73 -16.76 15.91
N ILE A 207 35.13 -17.94 16.09
CA ILE A 207 33.90 -18.33 15.37
C ILE A 207 32.75 -17.37 15.70
N ALA A 208 32.59 -17.00 16.97
CA ALA A 208 31.53 -16.10 17.41
C ALA A 208 31.70 -14.66 16.89
N PHE A 209 32.93 -14.17 16.69
CA PHE A 209 33.19 -12.91 15.98
C PHE A 209 32.81 -13.00 14.49
N TYR A 210 33.13 -14.10 13.81
CA TYR A 210 32.85 -14.27 12.37
C TYR A 210 31.34 -14.25 12.06
N GLN A 211 30.53 -14.92 12.89
CA GLN A 211 29.06 -14.90 12.78
C GLN A 211 28.48 -13.50 13.02
N GLY A 212 29.08 -12.70 13.92
CA GLY A 212 28.70 -11.31 14.12
C GLY A 212 28.98 -10.42 12.90
N LEU A 213 30.14 -10.57 12.26
CA LEU A 213 30.51 -9.79 11.07
C LEU A 213 29.72 -10.17 9.80
N TRP A 214 29.25 -11.42 9.67
CA TRP A 214 28.42 -11.84 8.53
C TRP A 214 27.12 -11.03 8.37
N SER A 215 26.61 -10.42 9.45
CA SER A 215 25.35 -9.67 9.44
C SER A 215 25.42 -8.27 8.77
N TYR A 216 26.49 -7.94 8.02
CA TYR A 216 26.80 -6.58 7.54
C TYR A 216 27.23 -6.45 6.04
N ASP A 217 26.93 -7.43 5.17
CA ASP A 217 27.40 -7.46 3.76
C ASP A 217 26.64 -6.54 2.76
N GLY A 218 27.25 -6.21 1.61
CA GLY A 218 26.55 -5.69 0.41
C GLY A 218 27.00 -4.33 -0.18
N TRP A 219 28.04 -3.69 0.36
CA TRP A 219 28.34 -2.26 0.18
C TRP A 219 29.01 -1.84 -1.16
N ASN A 220 29.71 -2.72 -1.86
CA ASN A 220 30.57 -2.39 -3.03
C ASN A 220 29.90 -2.55 -4.42
N ASN A 221 28.57 -2.75 -4.48
CA ASN A 221 27.89 -3.24 -5.69
C ASN A 221 27.83 -2.27 -6.90
N LEU A 222 28.09 -0.96 -6.73
CA LEU A 222 27.84 0.03 -7.78
C LEU A 222 28.78 -0.08 -9.01
N ASN A 223 30.06 -0.35 -8.79
CA ASN A 223 31.13 -0.13 -9.77
C ASN A 223 31.20 -1.21 -10.88
N ASN A 224 30.19 -2.08 -10.97
CA ASN A 224 30.17 -3.26 -11.84
C ASN A 224 29.51 -3.03 -13.22
N VAL A 225 28.80 -1.91 -13.43
CA VAL A 225 27.89 -1.70 -14.59
C VAL A 225 28.20 -0.43 -15.42
N THR A 226 29.47 -0.08 -15.54
CA THR A 226 29.93 1.24 -16.04
C THR A 226 29.53 1.56 -17.49
N GLU A 227 29.51 0.58 -18.39
CA GLU A 227 29.28 0.82 -19.84
C GLU A 227 27.81 0.73 -20.28
N GLU A 228 26.94 0.09 -19.48
CA GLU A 228 25.48 0.04 -19.72
C GLU A 228 24.78 1.37 -19.39
N LEU A 229 25.42 2.21 -18.59
CA LEU A 229 24.98 3.56 -18.28
C LEU A 229 24.75 4.35 -19.58
N LYS A 230 23.67 5.13 -19.62
CA LYS A 230 23.51 6.15 -20.66
C LYS A 230 24.41 7.34 -20.34
N ARG A 231 25.41 7.54 -21.21
CA ARG A 231 26.47 8.55 -21.09
C ARG A 231 27.37 8.38 -19.85
N PRO A 232 28.28 7.39 -19.86
CA PRO A 232 29.62 7.54 -19.29
C PRO A 232 30.53 8.38 -20.23
N GLU A 233 30.01 8.77 -21.40
CA GLU A 233 30.66 9.24 -22.64
C GLU A 233 29.64 10.03 -23.54
N CYS A 234 29.99 10.33 -24.81
CA CYS A 234 29.11 10.94 -25.83
C CYS A 234 29.26 10.37 -27.29
N PHE A 235 28.13 10.14 -28.01
CA PHE A 235 27.89 10.10 -29.50
C PHE A 235 27.32 8.79 -30.23
N PRO A 236 27.60 8.38 -31.51
CA PRO A 236 26.54 8.17 -32.55
C PRO A 236 26.62 6.92 -33.52
N ASN A 237 25.83 6.93 -34.64
CA ASN A 237 25.92 6.17 -35.94
C ASN A 237 25.32 4.71 -36.08
N HIS A 238 24.81 4.21 -37.24
CA HIS A 238 24.40 4.80 -38.56
C HIS A 238 23.17 4.08 -39.26
N ARG A 239 23.05 3.99 -40.62
CA ARG A 239 21.76 3.90 -41.41
C ARG A 239 21.82 3.36 -42.88
N SER A 240 20.81 2.59 -43.37
CA SER A 240 20.34 2.51 -44.80
C SER A 240 18.81 2.28 -44.93
N ASP A 241 18.16 2.68 -46.04
CA ASP A 241 16.79 3.25 -46.01
C ASP A 241 15.58 2.35 -46.35
N MET A 242 14.42 2.72 -45.77
CA MET A 242 13.08 2.55 -46.37
C MET A 242 12.21 3.79 -46.02
N THR A 243 11.58 4.41 -47.01
CA THR A 243 10.89 5.70 -46.85
C THR A 243 9.45 5.57 -46.32
N MET A 244 9.11 6.36 -45.29
CA MET A 244 7.74 6.67 -44.87
C MET A 244 7.63 8.17 -44.56
N THR A 245 6.46 8.76 -44.82
CA THR A 245 6.29 10.22 -44.92
C THR A 245 6.08 10.94 -43.59
N ASP A 246 6.53 12.20 -43.56
CA ASP A 246 6.47 13.08 -42.39
C ASP A 246 5.03 13.33 -41.91
N LYS A 247 4.85 13.20 -40.60
CA LYS A 247 3.67 13.60 -39.83
C LYS A 247 4.16 14.13 -38.49
N GLY A 248 4.21 15.46 -38.37
CA GLY A 248 4.64 16.18 -37.18
C GLY A 248 3.85 15.84 -35.90
N PRO A 249 4.29 16.38 -34.74
CA PRO A 249 3.89 15.91 -33.42
C PRO A 249 2.37 15.97 -33.22
N LYS A 250 1.72 14.81 -33.29
CA LYS A 250 0.32 14.67 -32.89
C LYS A 250 0.25 14.65 -31.37
N ALA A 251 -0.41 15.65 -30.80
CA ALA A 251 -0.76 15.71 -29.38
C ALA A 251 -1.27 14.35 -28.88
N LEU A 252 -0.72 13.90 -27.76
CA LEU A 252 -0.81 12.50 -27.34
C LEU A 252 -2.13 12.26 -26.59
N ASN A 253 -3.24 12.34 -27.33
CA ASN A 253 -4.60 12.18 -26.82
C ASN A 253 -4.74 10.92 -25.97
N MET A 254 -5.20 11.09 -24.73
CA MET A 254 -5.59 10.00 -23.83
C MET A 254 -6.56 9.07 -24.56
N ARG A 255 -6.15 7.81 -24.73
CA ARG A 255 -6.97 6.83 -25.43
C ARG A 255 -8.12 6.42 -24.53
N ARG A 256 -9.34 6.52 -25.03
CA ARG A 256 -10.54 5.96 -24.37
C ARG A 256 -10.45 4.44 -24.38
N GLU A 257 -9.77 3.85 -23.41
CA GLU A 257 -9.50 2.42 -23.29
C GLU A 257 -10.48 1.71 -22.34
N ILE A 258 -10.93 2.38 -21.28
CA ILE A 258 -11.80 1.81 -20.24
C ILE A 258 -13.21 1.54 -20.80
N GLY A 259 -13.67 0.30 -20.76
CA GLY A 259 -15.06 -0.09 -21.09
C GLY A 259 -15.93 -0.26 -19.83
N LEU A 260 -17.23 -0.52 -20.02
CA LEU A 260 -18.19 -0.69 -18.91
C LEU A 260 -17.72 -1.67 -17.83
N ILE A 261 -17.22 -2.85 -18.22
CA ILE A 261 -16.69 -3.87 -17.28
C ILE A 261 -15.47 -3.32 -16.51
N GLY A 262 -14.59 -2.56 -17.16
CA GLY A 262 -13.46 -1.89 -16.51
C GLY A 262 -13.90 -0.80 -15.53
N GLY A 263 -14.96 -0.04 -15.86
CA GLY A 263 -15.58 0.93 -14.95
C GLY A 263 -16.19 0.27 -13.72
N VAL A 264 -16.97 -0.81 -13.89
CA VAL A 264 -17.53 -1.60 -12.79
C VAL A 264 -16.39 -2.15 -11.91
N ALA A 265 -15.35 -2.72 -12.52
CA ALA A 265 -14.20 -3.27 -11.82
C ALA A 265 -13.38 -2.21 -11.05
N LEU A 266 -13.24 -0.99 -11.59
CA LEU A 266 -12.55 0.11 -10.92
C LEU A 266 -13.35 0.60 -9.69
N VAL A 267 -14.66 0.74 -9.82
CA VAL A 267 -15.55 1.16 -8.72
C VAL A 267 -15.60 0.07 -7.64
N SER A 268 -16.02 -1.14 -7.97
CA SER A 268 -16.12 -2.23 -6.97
C SER A 268 -14.76 -2.61 -6.39
N GLY A 269 -13.69 -2.58 -7.19
CA GLY A 269 -12.33 -2.91 -6.75
C GLY A 269 -11.63 -1.84 -5.92
N THR A 270 -12.19 -0.62 -5.83
CA THR A 270 -11.75 0.42 -4.89
C THR A 270 -12.67 0.53 -3.67
N MET A 271 -13.98 0.34 -3.83
CA MET A 271 -14.93 0.27 -2.71
C MET A 271 -14.70 -0.95 -1.82
N ILE A 272 -14.64 -2.16 -2.39
CA ILE A 272 -14.33 -3.37 -1.62
C ILE A 272 -12.87 -3.26 -1.18
N GLY A 273 -12.65 -3.09 0.12
CA GLY A 273 -11.33 -2.81 0.69
C GLY A 273 -11.24 -3.25 2.15
N SER A 274 -10.61 -2.42 2.98
CA SER A 274 -10.51 -2.62 4.43
C SER A 274 -11.83 -2.42 5.19
N GLY A 275 -12.70 -1.51 4.73
CA GLY A 275 -13.88 -1.07 5.48
C GLY A 275 -14.82 -2.20 5.92
N ILE A 276 -15.22 -3.09 4.99
CA ILE A 276 -16.10 -4.24 5.32
C ILE A 276 -15.49 -5.24 6.31
N PHE A 277 -14.17 -5.19 6.52
CA PHE A 277 -13.47 -6.01 7.49
C PHE A 277 -13.25 -5.30 8.83
N MET A 278 -13.08 -3.97 8.84
CA MET A 278 -12.86 -3.18 10.05
C MET A 278 -14.15 -2.61 10.65
N SER A 279 -14.94 -1.90 9.84
CA SER A 279 -16.08 -1.09 10.29
C SER A 279 -17.25 -1.84 10.96
N PRO A 280 -17.51 -3.15 10.75
CA PRO A 280 -18.56 -3.85 11.49
C PRO A 280 -18.46 -3.70 13.02
N GLN A 281 -17.24 -3.74 13.59
CA GLN A 281 -17.04 -3.58 15.04
C GLN A 281 -17.43 -2.17 15.52
N PHE A 282 -17.09 -1.13 14.76
CA PHE A 282 -17.35 0.27 15.10
C PHE A 282 -18.83 0.66 14.87
N VAL A 283 -19.46 0.17 13.79
CA VAL A 283 -20.91 0.35 13.57
C VAL A 283 -21.69 -0.36 14.69
N MET A 284 -21.26 -1.55 15.11
CA MET A 284 -21.85 -2.24 16.26
C MET A 284 -21.63 -1.45 17.57
N GLY A 285 -20.42 -0.94 17.79
CA GLY A 285 -20.06 -0.19 19.00
C GLY A 285 -20.82 1.14 19.18
N TYR A 286 -21.07 1.88 18.10
CA TYR A 286 -21.84 3.13 18.17
C TYR A 286 -23.35 2.92 18.29
N VAL A 287 -23.91 1.90 17.62
CA VAL A 287 -25.37 1.70 17.51
C VAL A 287 -25.93 0.78 18.59
N GLY A 288 -25.14 -0.17 19.09
CA GLY A 288 -25.50 -1.08 20.19
C GLY A 288 -26.37 -2.29 19.83
N SER A 289 -27.06 -2.32 18.67
CA SER A 289 -28.00 -3.41 18.33
C SER A 289 -27.84 -3.99 16.90
N PRO A 290 -28.00 -5.33 16.71
CA PRO A 290 -27.84 -6.01 15.40
C PRO A 290 -28.70 -5.44 14.27
N GLY A 291 -29.99 -5.24 14.53
CA GLY A 291 -30.96 -4.78 13.53
C GLY A 291 -30.69 -3.36 13.08
N ALA A 292 -30.39 -2.44 14.00
CA ALA A 292 -30.07 -1.07 13.64
C ALA A 292 -28.71 -0.97 12.91
N SER A 293 -27.71 -1.78 13.26
CA SER A 293 -26.46 -1.87 12.47
C SER A 293 -26.72 -2.26 11.01
N LEU A 294 -27.55 -3.28 10.75
CA LEU A 294 -27.94 -3.65 9.38
C LEU A 294 -28.70 -2.52 8.65
N VAL A 295 -29.52 -1.75 9.37
CA VAL A 295 -30.16 -0.53 8.82
C VAL A 295 -29.13 0.54 8.45
N ILE A 296 -28.09 0.78 9.26
CA ILE A 296 -27.01 1.72 8.94
C ILE A 296 -26.22 1.27 7.69
N TRP A 297 -25.94 -0.03 7.56
CA TRP A 297 -25.28 -0.58 6.36
C TRP A 297 -26.12 -0.42 5.09
N ALA A 298 -27.44 -0.62 5.17
CA ALA A 298 -28.36 -0.43 4.05
C ALA A 298 -28.51 1.05 3.69
N PHE A 299 -28.72 1.92 4.68
CA PHE A 299 -28.81 3.37 4.53
C PHE A 299 -27.56 3.95 3.88
N SER A 300 -26.37 3.52 4.34
CA SER A 300 -25.08 3.95 3.77
C SER A 300 -24.95 3.57 2.29
N GLY A 301 -25.44 2.39 1.89
CA GLY A 301 -25.48 1.99 0.47
C GLY A 301 -26.43 2.84 -0.38
N VAL A 302 -27.61 3.17 0.15
CA VAL A 302 -28.59 4.06 -0.52
C VAL A 302 -28.07 5.48 -0.68
N VAL A 303 -27.51 6.07 0.39
CA VAL A 303 -26.86 7.40 0.36
C VAL A 303 -25.71 7.42 -0.65
N THR A 304 -24.89 6.37 -0.68
CA THR A 304 -23.80 6.21 -1.66
C THR A 304 -24.33 6.16 -3.09
N MET A 305 -25.41 5.41 -3.35
CA MET A 305 -26.04 5.35 -4.67
C MET A 305 -26.53 6.74 -5.12
N PHE A 306 -27.23 7.48 -4.26
CA PHE A 306 -27.73 8.81 -4.59
C PHE A 306 -26.60 9.82 -4.82
N ALA A 307 -25.50 9.73 -4.07
CA ALA A 307 -24.31 10.54 -4.26
C ALA A 307 -23.64 10.23 -5.62
N ALA A 308 -23.39 8.96 -5.91
CA ALA A 308 -22.72 8.53 -7.14
C ALA A 308 -23.53 8.84 -8.41
N LEU A 309 -24.86 8.67 -8.39
CA LEU A 309 -25.73 9.08 -9.50
C LEU A 309 -25.69 10.60 -9.72
N SER A 310 -25.62 11.39 -8.65
CA SER A 310 -25.49 12.84 -8.75
C SER A 310 -24.13 13.26 -9.32
N TYR A 311 -23.05 12.57 -8.92
CA TYR A 311 -21.72 12.77 -9.51
C TYR A 311 -21.66 12.32 -10.97
N ALA A 312 -22.42 11.31 -11.39
CA ALA A 312 -22.48 10.91 -12.80
C ALA A 312 -23.07 12.01 -13.71
N GLU A 313 -23.95 12.88 -13.21
CA GLU A 313 -24.37 14.08 -13.94
C GLU A 313 -23.24 15.12 -14.02
N LEU A 314 -22.59 15.44 -12.90
CA LEU A 314 -21.45 16.38 -12.90
C LEU A 314 -20.32 15.92 -13.86
N GLY A 315 -19.97 14.63 -13.82
CA GLY A 315 -18.93 14.04 -14.68
C GLY A 315 -19.32 13.82 -16.14
N THR A 316 -20.60 13.99 -16.52
CA THR A 316 -21.03 14.00 -17.94
C THR A 316 -21.20 15.41 -18.49
N ILE A 317 -21.47 16.41 -17.64
CA ILE A 317 -21.44 17.84 -17.98
C ILE A 317 -19.99 18.34 -18.06
N ILE A 318 -19.18 18.03 -17.05
CA ILE A 318 -17.79 18.48 -16.89
C ILE A 318 -16.87 17.26 -17.08
N GLN A 319 -16.52 16.99 -18.34
CA GLN A 319 -15.72 15.82 -18.74
C GLN A 319 -14.21 16.08 -18.61
N GLU A 320 -13.80 16.69 -17.49
CA GLU A 320 -12.41 17.07 -17.19
C GLU A 320 -11.86 16.22 -16.03
N SER A 321 -10.64 15.71 -16.19
CA SER A 321 -9.95 14.90 -15.16
C SER A 321 -9.60 15.73 -13.92
N GLY A 322 -10.20 15.40 -12.77
CA GLY A 322 -9.85 16.00 -11.48
C GLY A 322 -10.93 15.98 -10.40
N GLY A 323 -12.14 15.50 -10.70
CA GLY A 323 -13.19 15.26 -9.70
C GLY A 323 -13.70 16.53 -9.01
N GLU A 324 -13.89 16.45 -7.69
CA GLU A 324 -14.47 17.50 -6.83
C GLU A 324 -13.79 18.86 -7.03
N PHE A 325 -12.46 18.88 -7.17
CA PHE A 325 -11.69 20.11 -7.40
C PHE A 325 -12.16 20.85 -8.66
N ILE A 326 -12.32 20.13 -9.78
CA ILE A 326 -12.71 20.75 -11.06
C ILE A 326 -14.19 21.12 -11.05
N TYR A 327 -15.05 20.32 -10.42
CA TYR A 327 -16.47 20.67 -10.27
C TYR A 327 -16.64 21.95 -9.44
N ILE A 328 -15.91 22.08 -8.33
CA ILE A 328 -15.93 23.31 -7.52
C ILE A 328 -15.30 24.49 -8.30
N LEU A 329 -14.20 24.28 -9.03
CA LEU A 329 -13.55 25.32 -9.85
C LEU A 329 -14.47 25.87 -10.94
N ARG A 330 -15.16 25.00 -11.69
CA ARG A 330 -16.04 25.40 -12.80
C ARG A 330 -17.39 25.98 -12.35
N ILE A 331 -17.81 25.73 -11.11
CA ILE A 331 -19.09 26.22 -10.55
C ILE A 331 -18.91 27.45 -9.66
N TYR A 332 -17.91 27.45 -8.78
CA TYR A 332 -17.68 28.48 -7.75
C TYR A 332 -16.40 29.30 -7.92
N GLY A 333 -15.53 28.94 -8.87
CA GLY A 333 -14.28 29.64 -9.14
C GLY A 333 -13.14 29.28 -8.18
N SER A 334 -12.01 29.97 -8.36
CA SER A 334 -10.69 29.55 -7.85
C SER A 334 -10.55 29.54 -6.33
N CYS A 335 -11.33 30.34 -5.60
CA CYS A 335 -11.19 30.45 -4.14
C CYS A 335 -11.71 29.18 -3.43
N PRO A 336 -13.00 28.79 -3.51
CA PRO A 336 -13.45 27.52 -2.92
C PRO A 336 -12.73 26.28 -3.48
N ALA A 337 -12.32 26.34 -4.76
CA ALA A 337 -11.55 25.26 -5.39
C ALA A 337 -10.16 25.09 -4.77
N PHE A 338 -9.48 26.17 -4.35
CA PHE A 338 -8.22 26.05 -3.63
C PHE A 338 -8.39 25.38 -2.27
N PHE A 339 -9.41 25.78 -1.49
CA PHE A 339 -9.73 25.16 -0.20
C PHE A 339 -10.08 23.68 -0.35
N ALA A 340 -10.80 23.29 -1.40
CA ALA A 340 -11.01 21.89 -1.74
C ALA A 340 -9.68 21.18 -2.07
N ALA A 341 -8.88 21.74 -2.98
CA ALA A 341 -7.61 21.14 -3.43
C ALA A 341 -6.64 20.87 -2.27
N ILE A 342 -6.37 21.87 -1.42
CA ILE A 342 -5.43 21.70 -0.30
C ILE A 342 -5.96 20.66 0.70
N THR A 343 -7.27 20.64 0.95
CA THR A 343 -7.86 19.71 1.92
C THR A 343 -7.91 18.27 1.38
N PHE A 344 -8.23 18.06 0.11
CA PHE A 344 -8.18 16.72 -0.50
C PHE A 344 -6.73 16.18 -0.57
N VAL A 345 -5.76 17.03 -0.87
CA VAL A 345 -4.34 16.65 -1.03
C VAL A 345 -3.63 16.40 0.30
N VAL A 346 -3.96 17.15 1.37
CA VAL A 346 -3.29 17.04 2.67
C VAL A 346 -4.07 16.22 3.70
N VAL A 347 -5.40 16.27 3.69
CA VAL A 347 -6.24 15.53 4.66
C VAL A 347 -6.85 14.29 4.02
N VAL A 348 -7.78 14.45 3.08
CA VAL A 348 -8.66 13.34 2.65
C VAL A 348 -7.87 12.18 2.03
N LYS A 349 -6.94 12.43 1.10
CA LYS A 349 -6.15 11.35 0.47
C LYS A 349 -5.12 10.72 1.44
N PRO A 350 -4.30 11.47 2.20
CA PRO A 350 -3.33 10.86 3.11
C PRO A 350 -3.95 10.09 4.27
N PHE A 351 -5.03 10.60 4.87
CA PHE A 351 -5.75 9.90 5.95
C PHE A 351 -6.37 8.60 5.44
N GLY A 352 -7.00 8.62 4.25
CA GLY A 352 -7.56 7.42 3.65
C GLY A 352 -6.52 6.32 3.39
N ILE A 353 -5.32 6.70 2.95
CA ILE A 353 -4.19 5.77 2.76
C ILE A 353 -3.70 5.20 4.10
N ALA A 354 -3.58 6.02 5.15
CA ALA A 354 -3.16 5.57 6.47
C ALA A 354 -4.15 4.54 7.06
N ALA A 355 -5.46 4.81 7.03
CA ALA A 355 -6.48 3.88 7.52
C ALA A 355 -6.50 2.54 6.74
N MET A 356 -6.31 2.58 5.42
CA MET A 356 -6.18 1.34 4.63
C MET A 356 -4.93 0.54 5.03
N ALA A 357 -3.79 1.21 5.28
CA ALA A 357 -2.54 0.56 5.65
C ALA A 357 -2.56 -0.07 7.05
N ILE A 358 -3.16 0.60 8.03
CA ILE A 358 -3.38 0.05 9.38
C ILE A 358 -4.16 -1.28 9.27
N SER A 359 -5.25 -1.28 8.50
CA SER A 359 -6.06 -2.49 8.29
C SER A 359 -5.31 -3.63 7.56
N ILE A 360 -4.42 -3.33 6.60
CA ILE A 360 -3.52 -4.35 6.02
C ILE A 360 -2.71 -5.03 7.13
N ALA A 361 -2.14 -4.23 8.03
CA ALA A 361 -1.25 -4.72 9.07
C ALA A 361 -1.98 -5.47 10.19
N GLU A 362 -3.13 -4.99 10.64
CA GLU A 362 -3.97 -5.71 11.61
C GLU A 362 -4.38 -7.08 11.08
N TYR A 363 -4.90 -7.15 9.85
CA TYR A 363 -5.27 -8.42 9.25
C TYR A 363 -4.08 -9.31 8.94
N ALA A 364 -2.96 -8.74 8.49
CA ALA A 364 -1.73 -9.49 8.31
C ALA A 364 -1.26 -10.15 9.61
N LEU A 365 -1.19 -9.41 10.71
CA LEU A 365 -0.64 -9.87 11.99
C LEU A 365 -1.61 -10.77 12.80
N ALA A 366 -2.91 -10.74 12.51
CA ALA A 366 -3.93 -11.46 13.28
C ALA A 366 -3.72 -12.99 13.47
N PRO A 367 -3.32 -13.79 12.46
CA PRO A 367 -3.03 -15.22 12.66
C PRO A 367 -1.82 -15.46 13.56
N PHE A 368 -0.95 -14.46 13.65
CA PHE A 368 0.30 -14.51 14.37
C PHE A 368 0.10 -14.09 15.84
N TYR A 369 -0.89 -13.25 16.14
CA TYR A 369 -1.39 -12.96 17.49
C TYR A 369 -2.73 -13.67 17.80
N ASN A 370 -2.78 -15.00 17.76
CA ASN A 370 -3.99 -15.76 18.10
C ASN A 370 -4.46 -15.48 19.55
N GLY A 371 -5.59 -14.77 19.69
CA GLY A 371 -6.22 -14.47 20.99
C GLY A 371 -5.62 -13.29 21.75
N CYS A 372 -4.75 -12.49 21.13
CA CYS A 372 -4.22 -11.25 21.70
C CYS A 372 -4.26 -10.14 20.64
N GLN A 373 -4.28 -8.87 21.05
CA GLN A 373 -4.13 -7.77 20.08
C GLN A 373 -2.65 -7.62 19.68
N PRO A 374 -2.35 -7.37 18.38
CA PRO A 374 -1.00 -7.05 17.95
C PRO A 374 -0.55 -5.72 18.58
N PRO A 375 0.67 -5.60 19.13
CA PRO A 375 1.19 -4.34 19.62
C PRO A 375 1.24 -3.29 18.50
N ASP A 376 0.66 -2.12 18.76
CA ASP A 376 0.56 -0.97 17.85
C ASP A 376 1.79 -0.71 16.99
N LEU A 377 2.99 -0.82 17.58
CA LEU A 377 4.24 -0.55 16.88
C LEU A 377 4.46 -1.53 15.72
N VAL A 378 4.18 -2.82 15.90
CA VAL A 378 4.34 -3.85 14.85
C VAL A 378 3.30 -3.64 13.74
N VAL A 379 2.07 -3.25 14.12
CA VAL A 379 1.01 -2.87 13.16
C VAL A 379 1.46 -1.68 12.32
N ARG A 380 1.90 -0.58 12.95
CA ARG A 380 2.37 0.63 12.27
C ARG A 380 3.59 0.36 11.39
N CYS A 381 4.50 -0.53 11.79
CA CYS A 381 5.64 -0.98 10.97
C CYS A 381 5.22 -1.75 9.71
N VAL A 382 4.36 -2.77 9.82
CA VAL A 382 3.90 -3.55 8.65
C VAL A 382 3.04 -2.68 7.72
N ALA A 383 2.24 -1.76 8.28
CA ALA A 383 1.48 -0.77 7.53
C ALA A 383 2.39 0.14 6.70
N ALA A 384 3.47 0.67 7.30
CA ALA A 384 4.45 1.49 6.60
C ALA A 384 5.15 0.72 5.45
N VAL A 385 5.53 -0.54 5.66
CA VAL A 385 6.12 -1.39 4.61
C VAL A 385 5.13 -1.62 3.46
N ALA A 386 3.85 -1.83 3.74
CA ALA A 386 2.81 -1.96 2.71
C ALA A 386 2.60 -0.66 1.91
N ILE A 387 2.58 0.52 2.57
CA ILE A 387 2.54 1.83 1.89
C ILE A 387 3.74 1.99 0.97
N LEU A 388 4.96 1.77 1.48
CA LEU A 388 6.20 1.97 0.73
C LEU A 388 6.27 1.05 -0.50
N VAL A 389 5.90 -0.22 -0.35
CA VAL A 389 5.84 -1.18 -1.46
C VAL A 389 4.88 -0.73 -2.56
N LEU A 390 3.66 -0.31 -2.20
CA LEU A 390 2.68 0.14 -3.19
C LEU A 390 3.06 1.48 -3.84
N ALA A 391 3.63 2.41 -3.07
CA ALA A 391 4.16 3.66 -3.60
C ALA A 391 5.28 3.40 -4.62
N ILE A 392 6.22 2.50 -4.32
CA ILE A 392 7.31 2.12 -5.24
C ILE A 392 6.76 1.47 -6.51
N VAL A 393 5.84 0.50 -6.42
CA VAL A 393 5.24 -0.13 -7.63
C VAL A 393 4.55 0.90 -8.53
N ASN A 394 3.82 1.85 -7.94
CA ASN A 394 3.08 2.89 -8.66
C ASN A 394 4.02 3.96 -9.28
N ILE A 395 5.05 4.41 -8.56
CA ILE A 395 6.06 5.35 -9.05
C ILE A 395 6.89 4.71 -10.18
N LEU A 396 7.27 3.43 -10.06
CA LEU A 396 8.15 2.77 -11.02
C LEU A 396 7.48 2.46 -12.36
N ASN A 397 6.20 2.05 -12.39
CA ASN A 397 5.32 2.16 -13.57
C ASN A 397 3.88 1.69 -13.23
N SER A 398 2.95 2.65 -13.26
CA SER A 398 1.53 2.51 -12.92
C SER A 398 0.76 1.44 -13.70
N ARG A 399 1.13 1.13 -14.95
CA ARG A 399 0.36 0.20 -15.82
C ARG A 399 0.29 -1.23 -15.29
N ILE A 400 1.15 -1.63 -14.35
CA ILE A 400 1.09 -2.95 -13.70
C ILE A 400 0.37 -2.86 -12.35
N ALA A 401 0.40 -1.73 -11.64
CA ALA A 401 -0.52 -1.50 -10.52
C ALA A 401 -1.99 -1.56 -10.97
N VAL A 402 -2.33 -1.07 -12.17
CA VAL A 402 -3.67 -1.26 -12.77
C VAL A 402 -3.99 -2.75 -13.03
N ARG A 403 -3.03 -3.53 -13.53
CA ARG A 403 -3.23 -4.98 -13.78
C ARG A 403 -3.39 -5.77 -12.48
N ILE A 404 -2.60 -5.43 -11.47
CA ILE A 404 -2.65 -5.99 -10.12
C ILE A 404 -4.02 -5.70 -9.47
N GLN A 405 -4.60 -4.52 -9.69
CA GLN A 405 -5.95 -4.17 -9.22
C GLN A 405 -7.03 -5.18 -9.64
N VAL A 406 -6.96 -5.68 -10.88
CA VAL A 406 -7.93 -6.65 -11.42
C VAL A 406 -7.80 -8.02 -10.74
N VAL A 407 -6.56 -8.47 -10.48
CA VAL A 407 -6.30 -9.72 -9.76
C VAL A 407 -6.83 -9.64 -8.33
N PHE A 408 -6.58 -8.53 -7.63
CA PHE A 408 -7.10 -8.33 -6.28
C PHE A 408 -8.63 -8.19 -6.25
N LEU A 409 -9.28 -7.59 -7.26
CA LEU A 409 -10.74 -7.58 -7.35
C LEU A 409 -11.34 -8.99 -7.35
N VAL A 410 -10.77 -9.93 -8.12
CA VAL A 410 -11.27 -11.31 -8.16
C VAL A 410 -11.08 -11.98 -6.79
N ALA A 411 -9.91 -11.84 -6.17
CA ALA A 411 -9.64 -12.38 -4.84
C ALA A 411 -10.58 -11.80 -3.76
N LYS A 412 -10.84 -10.48 -3.80
CA LYS A 412 -11.77 -9.76 -2.92
C LYS A 412 -13.18 -10.34 -2.97
N VAL A 413 -13.74 -10.46 -4.18
CA VAL A 413 -15.12 -10.93 -4.36
C VAL A 413 -15.24 -12.39 -3.91
N LEU A 414 -14.29 -13.25 -4.26
CA LEU A 414 -14.26 -14.64 -3.80
C LEU A 414 -14.21 -14.74 -2.27
N ALA A 415 -13.40 -13.91 -1.60
CA ALA A 415 -13.30 -13.89 -0.14
C ALA A 415 -14.63 -13.49 0.53
N LEU A 416 -15.29 -12.43 0.05
CA LEU A 416 -16.59 -12.03 0.58
C LEU A 416 -17.66 -13.09 0.30
N THR A 417 -17.70 -13.66 -0.91
CA THR A 417 -18.62 -14.77 -1.24
C THR A 417 -18.40 -15.98 -0.33
N PHE A 418 -17.15 -16.31 0.01
CA PHE A 418 -16.84 -17.39 0.94
C PHE A 418 -17.34 -17.11 2.37
N ILE A 419 -17.20 -15.87 2.86
CA ILE A 419 -17.77 -15.43 4.14
C ILE A 419 -19.31 -15.54 4.13
N VAL A 420 -19.96 -15.14 3.04
CA VAL A 420 -21.43 -15.27 2.89
C VAL A 420 -21.86 -16.75 2.90
N ILE A 421 -21.18 -17.62 2.15
CA ILE A 421 -21.49 -19.06 2.09
C ILE A 421 -21.31 -19.71 3.47
N GLY A 422 -20.23 -19.42 4.19
CA GLY A 422 -20.00 -19.98 5.53
C GLY A 422 -21.07 -19.55 6.55
N GLY A 423 -21.55 -18.31 6.47
CA GLY A 423 -22.67 -17.82 7.28
C GLY A 423 -23.99 -18.52 6.95
N ILE A 424 -24.30 -18.72 5.67
CA ILE A 424 -25.48 -19.48 5.23
C ILE A 424 -25.41 -20.94 5.72
N VAL A 425 -24.23 -21.58 5.68
CA VAL A 425 -24.03 -22.94 6.22
C VAL A 425 -24.25 -22.97 7.74
N LYS A 426 -23.74 -21.98 8.50
CA LYS A 426 -23.96 -21.90 9.96
C LYS A 426 -25.41 -21.57 10.35
N LEU A 427 -26.13 -20.82 9.51
CA LEU A 427 -27.57 -20.60 9.63
C LEU A 427 -28.35 -21.91 9.42
N VAL A 428 -28.07 -22.67 8.36
CA VAL A 428 -28.72 -23.97 8.09
C VAL A 428 -28.39 -25.01 9.18
N GLN A 429 -27.19 -24.95 9.76
CA GLN A 429 -26.78 -25.78 10.91
C GLN A 429 -27.40 -25.36 12.26
N SER A 430 -28.36 -24.43 12.28
CA SER A 430 -29.07 -23.96 13.49
C SER A 430 -28.17 -23.42 14.60
N SER A 431 -27.31 -22.45 14.26
CA SER A 431 -26.61 -21.62 15.25
C SER A 431 -27.61 -20.87 16.15
N SER A 432 -27.60 -21.13 17.46
CA SER A 432 -28.46 -20.44 18.44
C SER A 432 -28.25 -18.92 18.44
N VAL A 433 -27.02 -18.49 18.15
CA VAL A 433 -26.58 -17.09 18.14
C VAL A 433 -27.41 -16.23 17.18
N ILE A 434 -27.74 -16.73 15.98
CA ILE A 434 -28.55 -15.94 15.03
C ILE A 434 -30.00 -15.76 15.53
N VAL A 435 -30.55 -16.78 16.18
CA VAL A 435 -31.91 -16.76 16.73
C VAL A 435 -31.99 -15.79 17.90
N GLU A 436 -30.92 -15.62 18.66
CA GLU A 436 -30.83 -14.61 19.73
C GLU A 436 -30.62 -13.20 19.18
N ASN A 437 -29.71 -13.02 18.21
CA ASN A 437 -29.34 -11.74 17.60
C ASN A 437 -30.44 -11.12 16.71
N LEU A 438 -31.16 -11.93 15.93
CA LEU A 438 -32.11 -11.47 14.91
C LEU A 438 -33.59 -11.76 15.23
N LYS A 439 -33.91 -12.29 16.42
CA LYS A 439 -35.28 -12.24 16.95
C LYS A 439 -35.74 -10.79 17.06
N VAL A 440 -36.95 -10.49 16.57
CA VAL A 440 -37.50 -9.12 16.52
C VAL A 440 -37.45 -8.40 17.88
N GLU A 441 -37.69 -9.12 18.97
CA GLU A 441 -37.65 -8.64 20.36
C GLU A 441 -36.25 -8.20 20.83
N ASN A 442 -35.19 -8.79 20.28
CA ASN A 442 -33.80 -8.53 20.66
C ASN A 442 -33.06 -7.65 19.63
N ALA A 443 -33.41 -7.75 18.34
CA ALA A 443 -32.63 -7.16 17.25
C ALA A 443 -32.45 -5.64 17.36
N PHE A 444 -33.38 -4.93 18.02
CA PHE A 444 -33.32 -3.48 18.26
C PHE A 444 -33.18 -3.12 19.76
N LYS A 445 -32.96 -4.11 20.63
CA LYS A 445 -32.78 -3.91 22.07
C LYS A 445 -31.41 -3.26 22.32
N GLY A 446 -31.37 -2.21 23.13
CA GLY A 446 -30.13 -1.46 23.40
C GLY A 446 -29.68 -0.53 22.26
N THR A 447 -30.53 -0.25 21.27
CA THR A 447 -30.21 0.72 20.21
C THR A 447 -29.95 2.12 20.79
N GLN A 448 -28.84 2.74 20.40
CA GLN A 448 -28.54 4.13 20.70
C GLN A 448 -29.16 5.09 19.67
N TYR A 449 -29.72 6.20 20.14
CA TYR A 449 -30.45 7.18 19.33
C TYR A 449 -29.88 8.61 19.40
N SER A 450 -28.70 8.82 19.99
CA SER A 450 -28.01 10.11 19.97
C SER A 450 -27.62 10.49 18.53
N LEU A 451 -27.72 11.77 18.19
CA LEU A 451 -27.39 12.27 16.85
C LEU A 451 -25.91 11.99 16.53
N SER A 452 -24.99 12.19 17.48
CA SER A 452 -23.59 11.78 17.32
C SER A 452 -23.47 10.27 17.12
N THR A 453 -24.06 9.42 17.97
CA THR A 453 -23.93 7.95 17.81
C THR A 453 -24.41 7.47 16.44
N LEU A 454 -25.50 8.03 15.93
CA LEU A 454 -25.99 7.75 14.58
C LEU A 454 -25.04 8.30 13.51
N GLY A 455 -24.59 9.56 13.61
CA GLY A 455 -23.63 10.17 12.67
C GLY A 455 -22.32 9.39 12.56
N MET A 456 -21.73 8.99 13.69
CA MET A 456 -20.48 8.22 13.76
C MET A 456 -20.65 6.80 13.20
N SER A 457 -21.79 6.14 13.44
CA SER A 457 -22.10 4.86 12.80
C SER A 457 -22.21 4.97 11.28
N VAL A 458 -22.81 6.05 10.78
CA VAL A 458 -22.97 6.33 9.35
C VAL A 458 -21.63 6.73 8.72
N TYR A 459 -20.72 7.39 9.43
CA TYR A 459 -19.33 7.55 8.97
C TYR A 459 -18.65 6.20 8.73
N GLN A 460 -18.71 5.28 9.69
CA GLN A 460 -18.09 3.96 9.57
C GLN A 460 -18.71 3.10 8.45
N GLY A 461 -20.04 3.19 8.27
CA GLY A 461 -20.72 2.64 7.10
C GLY A 461 -20.22 3.24 5.78
N LEU A 462 -20.29 4.56 5.63
CA LEU A 462 -19.94 5.28 4.39
C LEU A 462 -18.44 5.23 4.05
N TRP A 463 -17.55 5.11 5.05
CA TRP A 463 -16.14 4.78 4.85
C TRP A 463 -15.98 3.47 4.09
N SER A 464 -16.74 2.43 4.45
CA SER A 464 -16.69 1.14 3.78
C SER A 464 -17.18 1.18 2.33
N TYR A 465 -18.05 2.13 2.00
CA TYR A 465 -18.51 2.40 0.64
C TYR A 465 -17.63 3.40 -0.13
N ALA A 466 -16.58 4.00 0.48
CA ALA A 466 -15.80 5.07 -0.12
C ALA A 466 -15.09 4.63 -1.43
N GLY A 467 -14.83 5.59 -2.33
CA GLY A 467 -14.22 5.32 -3.63
C GLY A 467 -15.20 5.15 -4.80
N TRP A 468 -16.52 5.21 -4.54
CA TRP A 468 -17.55 5.27 -5.58
C TRP A 468 -17.31 6.39 -6.63
N TYR A 469 -16.71 7.51 -6.20
CA TYR A 469 -16.34 8.66 -7.03
C TYR A 469 -15.09 8.41 -7.91
N ASN A 470 -14.33 7.33 -7.75
CA ASN A 470 -13.06 7.13 -8.47
C ASN A 470 -13.24 7.09 -10.00
N LEU A 471 -14.41 6.69 -10.50
CA LEU A 471 -14.71 6.67 -11.93
C LEU A 471 -14.91 8.09 -12.52
N ASN A 472 -15.27 9.07 -11.70
CA ASN A 472 -15.32 10.49 -12.08
C ASN A 472 -13.94 11.12 -12.32
N TYR A 473 -12.87 10.50 -11.81
CA TYR A 473 -11.49 10.96 -12.02
C TYR A 473 -10.87 10.48 -13.35
N VAL A 474 -11.52 9.53 -14.04
CA VAL A 474 -11.02 8.91 -15.30
C VAL A 474 -12.08 8.95 -16.42
N THR A 475 -12.97 9.95 -16.39
CA THR A 475 -14.03 10.16 -17.39
C THR A 475 -13.50 10.37 -18.80
N GLU A 476 -12.34 11.00 -18.94
CA GLU A 476 -11.65 11.21 -20.22
C GLU A 476 -11.19 9.88 -20.86
N GLU A 477 -10.78 8.90 -20.04
CA GLU A 477 -10.37 7.54 -20.46
C GLU A 477 -11.55 6.58 -20.71
N LEU A 478 -12.75 6.97 -20.30
CA LEU A 478 -13.94 6.12 -20.37
C LEU A 478 -14.54 6.12 -21.78
N LYS A 479 -14.75 4.94 -22.35
CA LYS A 479 -15.53 4.76 -23.59
C LYS A 479 -16.98 5.11 -23.30
N ARG A 480 -17.53 6.10 -24.00
CA ARG A 480 -18.95 6.52 -23.90
C ARG A 480 -19.36 6.87 -22.45
N PRO A 481 -18.75 7.88 -21.81
CA PRO A 481 -19.02 8.23 -20.42
C PRO A 481 -20.51 8.51 -20.18
N GLU A 482 -21.21 9.10 -21.16
CA GLU A 482 -22.64 9.43 -21.11
C GLU A 482 -23.57 8.22 -20.84
N VAL A 483 -23.15 7.01 -21.19
CA VAL A 483 -23.88 5.77 -20.91
C VAL A 483 -23.16 4.89 -19.88
N ASN A 484 -21.83 4.80 -19.95
CA ASN A 484 -21.08 3.84 -19.14
C ASN A 484 -20.75 4.34 -17.73
N LEU A 485 -20.65 5.66 -17.49
CA LEU A 485 -20.46 6.21 -16.14
C LEU A 485 -21.66 5.87 -15.22
N PRO A 486 -22.92 6.25 -15.54
CA PRO A 486 -24.07 5.93 -14.69
C PRO A 486 -24.33 4.42 -14.57
N ARG A 487 -24.13 3.64 -15.65
CA ARG A 487 -24.30 2.17 -15.59
C ARG A 487 -23.26 1.49 -14.70
N ALA A 488 -22.00 1.92 -14.76
CA ALA A 488 -20.93 1.33 -13.95
C ALA A 488 -21.15 1.55 -12.45
N VAL A 489 -21.51 2.77 -12.03
CA VAL A 489 -21.75 3.06 -10.61
C VAL A 489 -22.98 2.32 -10.06
N VAL A 490 -24.08 2.23 -10.82
CA VAL A 490 -25.28 1.48 -10.38
C VAL A 490 -24.97 0.00 -10.18
N ILE A 491 -24.32 -0.64 -11.15
CA ILE A 491 -23.98 -2.07 -11.08
C ILE A 491 -23.02 -2.34 -9.92
N ALA A 492 -21.96 -1.52 -9.79
CA ALA A 492 -20.96 -1.71 -8.75
C ALA A 492 -21.50 -1.45 -7.34
N ILE A 493 -22.20 -0.34 -7.10
CA ILE A 493 -22.70 0.01 -5.76
C ILE A 493 -23.80 -0.96 -5.32
N SER A 494 -24.68 -1.42 -6.23
CA SER A 494 -25.67 -2.44 -5.90
C SER A 494 -25.02 -3.78 -5.50
N LEU A 495 -24.00 -4.22 -6.24
CA LEU A 495 -23.24 -5.44 -5.93
C LEU A 495 -22.53 -5.32 -4.57
N VAL A 496 -21.86 -4.20 -4.31
CA VAL A 496 -21.16 -3.93 -3.04
C VAL A 496 -22.14 -3.90 -1.87
N THR A 497 -23.27 -3.20 -2.01
CA THR A 497 -24.32 -3.13 -0.96
C THR A 497 -24.88 -4.52 -0.61
N GLY A 498 -25.18 -5.34 -1.63
CA GLY A 498 -25.63 -6.71 -1.42
C GLY A 498 -24.60 -7.58 -0.70
N LEU A 499 -23.35 -7.56 -1.14
CA LEU A 499 -22.25 -8.30 -0.50
C LEU A 499 -22.03 -7.83 0.96
N TYR A 500 -22.03 -6.52 1.21
CA TYR A 500 -21.79 -5.96 2.54
C TYR A 500 -22.88 -6.32 3.55
N LEU A 501 -24.15 -6.27 3.14
CA LEU A 501 -25.27 -6.70 3.98
C LEU A 501 -25.19 -8.20 4.29
N LEU A 502 -24.93 -9.04 3.28
CA LEU A 502 -24.79 -10.49 3.47
C LEU A 502 -23.58 -10.87 4.34
N VAL A 503 -22.47 -10.13 4.26
CA VAL A 503 -21.29 -10.31 5.12
C VAL A 503 -21.57 -9.90 6.57
N ASN A 504 -22.23 -8.78 6.81
CA ASN A 504 -22.63 -8.39 8.17
C ASN A 504 -23.65 -9.36 8.78
N VAL A 505 -24.61 -9.86 7.99
CA VAL A 505 -25.48 -10.97 8.42
C VAL A 505 -24.64 -12.20 8.76
N SER A 506 -23.67 -12.60 7.92
CA SER A 506 -22.78 -13.74 8.18
C SER A 506 -22.04 -13.62 9.52
N TYR A 507 -21.45 -12.47 9.82
CA TYR A 507 -20.81 -12.22 11.12
C TYR A 507 -21.81 -12.37 12.28
N LEU A 508 -23.00 -11.77 12.17
CA LEU A 508 -24.08 -11.87 13.17
C LEU A 508 -24.72 -13.27 13.28
N THR A 509 -24.41 -14.22 12.39
CA THR A 509 -24.82 -15.64 12.54
C THR A 509 -23.86 -16.46 13.42
N VAL A 510 -22.63 -15.96 13.62
CA VAL A 510 -21.50 -16.68 14.22
C VAL A 510 -21.00 -16.03 15.52
N MET A 511 -21.19 -14.72 15.66
CA MET A 511 -20.66 -13.89 16.74
C MET A 511 -21.76 -13.13 17.48
N THR A 512 -21.59 -12.89 18.78
CA THR A 512 -22.46 -11.99 19.54
C THR A 512 -22.09 -10.53 19.29
N PRO A 513 -22.95 -9.54 19.64
CA PRO A 513 -22.62 -8.12 19.48
C PRO A 513 -21.37 -7.71 20.27
N THR A 514 -21.23 -8.24 21.49
CA THR A 514 -20.08 -7.98 22.38
C THR A 514 -18.78 -8.58 21.85
N GLU A 515 -18.84 -9.75 21.23
CA GLU A 515 -17.70 -10.39 20.56
C GLU A 515 -17.32 -9.64 19.27
N LEU A 516 -18.31 -9.19 18.49
CA LEU A 516 -18.09 -8.37 17.29
C LEU A 516 -17.44 -7.02 17.62
N MET A 517 -17.82 -6.40 18.74
CA MET A 517 -17.24 -5.14 19.23
C MET A 517 -15.83 -5.27 19.81
N SER A 518 -15.42 -6.46 20.28
CA SER A 518 -14.10 -6.69 20.89
C SER A 518 -13.08 -7.31 19.93
N SER A 519 -13.51 -7.67 18.72
CA SER A 519 -12.70 -8.35 17.71
C SER A 519 -12.13 -7.37 16.67
N SER A 520 -10.89 -6.92 16.87
CA SER A 520 -10.15 -6.07 15.89
C SER A 520 -10.18 -6.64 14.47
N ALA A 521 -9.86 -7.93 14.32
CA ALA A 521 -9.83 -8.64 13.05
C ALA A 521 -11.08 -9.52 12.84
N VAL A 522 -12.27 -8.91 12.78
CA VAL A 522 -13.60 -9.57 12.60
C VAL A 522 -13.60 -10.81 11.69
N ALA A 523 -13.05 -10.72 10.47
CA ALA A 523 -13.06 -11.84 9.53
C ALA A 523 -12.16 -13.03 9.95
N VAL A 524 -11.14 -12.80 10.77
CA VAL A 524 -10.30 -13.86 11.35
C VAL A 524 -11.03 -14.52 12.52
N THR A 525 -11.73 -13.77 13.37
CA THR A 525 -12.54 -14.34 14.46
C THR A 525 -13.70 -15.18 13.92
N TRP A 526 -14.38 -14.68 12.89
CA TRP A 526 -15.33 -15.47 12.08
C TRP A 526 -14.65 -16.70 11.46
N GLY A 527 -13.47 -16.51 10.86
CA GLY A 527 -12.69 -17.58 10.23
C GLY A 527 -12.34 -18.71 11.21
N ASN A 528 -11.91 -18.37 12.43
CA ASN A 528 -11.59 -19.34 13.48
C ASN A 528 -12.84 -20.12 13.92
N LYS A 529 -14.02 -19.49 13.97
CA LYS A 529 -15.29 -20.14 14.35
C LYS A 529 -15.95 -20.97 13.24
N VAL A 530 -15.72 -20.63 11.97
CA VAL A 530 -16.33 -21.34 10.82
C VAL A 530 -15.39 -22.36 10.19
N LEU A 531 -14.08 -22.06 10.15
CA LEU A 531 -13.05 -22.81 9.43
C LEU A 531 -12.04 -23.50 10.37
N GLY A 532 -12.11 -23.26 11.68
CA GLY A 532 -11.16 -23.77 12.66
C GLY A 532 -9.73 -23.34 12.32
N SER A 533 -8.84 -24.33 12.20
CA SER A 533 -7.42 -24.16 11.87
C SER A 533 -7.14 -23.41 10.54
N TRP A 534 -8.15 -23.22 9.68
CA TRP A 534 -8.01 -22.46 8.43
C TRP A 534 -8.39 -20.97 8.55
N GLY A 535 -8.72 -20.46 9.74
CA GLY A 535 -9.09 -19.05 9.96
C GLY A 535 -8.04 -18.03 9.49
N TRP A 536 -6.75 -18.40 9.48
CA TRP A 536 -5.66 -17.59 8.92
C TRP A 536 -5.84 -17.22 7.44
N THR A 537 -6.59 -18.00 6.66
CA THR A 537 -6.89 -17.69 5.25
C THR A 537 -7.71 -16.41 5.10
N MET A 538 -8.58 -16.10 6.06
CA MET A 538 -9.37 -14.88 6.07
C MET A 538 -8.51 -13.65 6.33
N SER A 539 -7.43 -13.79 7.12
CA SER A 539 -6.41 -12.76 7.30
C SER A 539 -5.72 -12.43 5.99
N VAL A 540 -5.21 -13.44 5.29
CA VAL A 540 -4.52 -13.25 3.99
C VAL A 540 -5.47 -12.62 2.97
N ALA A 541 -6.73 -13.07 2.93
CA ALA A 541 -7.74 -12.53 2.04
C ALA A 541 -8.10 -11.05 2.34
N ALA A 542 -8.29 -10.70 3.62
CA ALA A 542 -8.58 -9.33 4.03
C ALA A 542 -7.38 -8.38 3.85
N ALA A 543 -6.16 -8.85 4.15
CA ALA A 543 -4.93 -8.09 3.93
C ALA A 543 -4.70 -7.82 2.43
N LEU A 544 -4.88 -8.83 1.55
CA LEU A 544 -4.83 -8.64 0.09
C LEU A 544 -5.96 -7.73 -0.43
N SER A 545 -7.14 -7.76 0.20
CA SER A 545 -8.22 -6.81 -0.10
C SER A 545 -7.80 -5.37 0.21
N ALA A 546 -7.37 -5.10 1.43
CA ALA A 546 -6.96 -3.77 1.86
C ALA A 546 -5.75 -3.26 1.04
N PHE A 547 -4.80 -4.13 0.72
CA PHE A 547 -3.65 -3.85 -0.16
C PHE A 547 -4.09 -3.47 -1.58
N GLY A 548 -5.09 -4.16 -2.13
CA GLY A 548 -5.71 -3.78 -3.41
C GLY A 548 -6.50 -2.46 -3.34
N ALA A 549 -7.18 -2.15 -2.24
CA ALA A 549 -7.88 -0.87 -2.11
C ALA A 549 -6.88 0.30 -2.00
N LEU A 550 -5.84 0.13 -1.19
CA LEU A 550 -4.72 1.07 -1.05
C LEU A 550 -4.04 1.35 -2.39
N ASN A 551 -3.75 0.31 -3.19
CA ASN A 551 -3.19 0.47 -4.53
C ASN A 551 -4.07 1.35 -5.44
N GLY A 552 -5.40 1.18 -5.38
CA GLY A 552 -6.35 2.00 -6.13
C GLY A 552 -6.37 3.47 -5.71
N SER A 553 -6.22 3.75 -4.41
CA SER A 553 -6.22 5.12 -3.85
C SER A 553 -5.07 6.00 -4.36
N PHE A 554 -3.94 5.41 -4.81
CA PHE A 554 -2.83 6.16 -5.41
C PHE A 554 -3.12 6.71 -6.82
N PHE A 555 -4.15 6.21 -7.52
CA PHE A 555 -4.50 6.66 -8.86
C PHE A 555 -5.36 7.94 -8.88
N SER A 556 -6.32 8.08 -7.95
CA SER A 556 -7.31 9.15 -8.02
C SER A 556 -6.86 10.41 -7.26
N GLY A 557 -6.45 11.44 -7.99
CA GLY A 557 -6.20 12.76 -7.41
C GLY A 557 -5.85 13.81 -8.47
N GLY A 558 -6.70 14.85 -8.57
CA GLY A 558 -6.38 16.11 -9.25
C GLY A 558 -5.33 16.88 -8.46
N ARG A 559 -4.42 17.58 -9.15
CA ARG A 559 -3.16 18.06 -8.57
C ARG A 559 -2.88 19.53 -8.95
N PRO A 560 -2.40 20.37 -8.01
CA PRO A 560 -1.84 21.68 -8.34
C PRO A 560 -0.51 21.52 -9.12
N ASP A 561 -0.07 22.56 -9.81
CA ASP A 561 0.76 22.39 -11.02
C ASP A 561 2.09 21.64 -10.82
N ILE A 562 2.83 21.85 -9.73
CA ILE A 562 4.06 21.08 -9.45
C ILE A 562 3.78 19.60 -9.10
N LEU A 563 2.65 19.33 -8.44
CA LEU A 563 2.21 17.98 -8.12
C LEU A 563 1.60 17.25 -9.33
N ALA A 564 1.15 17.99 -10.34
CA ALA A 564 0.61 17.49 -11.60
C ALA A 564 1.69 17.07 -12.62
N MET A 565 2.96 17.39 -12.35
CA MET A 565 4.08 17.06 -13.24
C MET A 565 4.33 15.54 -13.31
N ALA A 566 4.73 15.08 -14.49
CA ALA A 566 4.99 13.67 -14.78
C ALA A 566 6.47 13.40 -15.06
N HIS A 567 6.96 12.26 -14.61
CA HIS A 567 8.35 11.83 -14.76
C HIS A 567 8.64 11.43 -16.22
N VAL A 568 9.59 12.13 -16.85
CA VAL A 568 9.84 12.12 -18.30
C VAL A 568 10.05 10.72 -18.86
N HIS A 569 10.73 9.83 -18.14
CA HIS A 569 11.04 8.48 -18.61
C HIS A 569 10.00 7.40 -18.25
N ARG A 570 9.16 7.64 -17.23
CA ARG A 570 8.21 6.63 -16.71
C ARG A 570 6.75 6.96 -16.96
N LEU A 571 6.43 8.22 -17.30
CA LEU A 571 5.08 8.76 -17.43
C LEU A 571 4.21 8.52 -16.18
N THR A 572 4.85 8.50 -15.01
CA THR A 572 4.20 8.41 -13.70
C THR A 572 4.25 9.77 -13.00
N PRO A 573 3.17 10.21 -12.31
CA PRO A 573 3.11 11.53 -11.70
C PRO A 573 3.73 11.48 -10.29
N SER A 574 5.06 11.29 -10.27
CA SER A 574 5.86 11.02 -9.07
C SER A 574 5.78 12.07 -7.95
N PRO A 575 5.69 13.41 -8.19
CA PRO A 575 5.79 14.38 -7.10
C PRO A 575 4.64 14.27 -6.10
N ALA A 576 3.39 14.09 -6.56
CA ALA A 576 2.27 13.88 -5.65
C ALA A 576 2.15 12.45 -5.11
N LEU A 577 2.71 11.44 -5.81
CA LEU A 577 2.83 10.09 -5.21
C LEU A 577 3.77 10.16 -4.00
N ILE A 578 4.93 10.83 -4.12
CA ILE A 578 5.87 11.07 -3.02
C ILE A 578 5.21 11.93 -1.93
N PHE A 579 4.61 13.08 -2.27
CA PHE A 579 3.95 13.96 -1.30
C PHE A 579 2.88 13.23 -0.48
N THR A 580 1.99 12.49 -1.15
CA THR A 580 0.91 11.74 -0.50
C THR A 580 1.47 10.63 0.39
N THR A 581 2.51 9.91 -0.06
CA THR A 581 3.21 8.90 0.77
C THR A 581 3.81 9.53 2.03
N VAL A 582 4.48 10.69 1.92
CA VAL A 582 5.06 11.39 3.08
C VAL A 582 3.99 11.82 4.08
N VAL A 583 2.92 12.49 3.63
CA VAL A 583 1.84 12.92 4.55
C VAL A 583 1.12 11.71 5.16
N SER A 584 0.94 10.61 4.42
CA SER A 584 0.34 9.38 4.97
C SER A 584 1.20 8.74 6.07
N LEU A 585 2.51 8.72 5.88
CA LEU A 585 3.45 8.22 6.90
C LEU A 585 3.50 9.14 8.13
N LEU A 586 3.28 10.45 7.98
CA LEU A 586 3.13 11.37 9.10
C LEU A 586 1.82 11.15 9.88
N VAL A 587 0.69 10.93 9.18
CA VAL A 587 -0.62 10.66 9.81
C VAL A 587 -0.67 9.31 10.53
N LEU A 588 0.10 8.32 10.05
CA LEU A 588 0.27 7.00 10.67
C LEU A 588 1.00 7.04 12.04
N ILE A 589 1.67 8.15 12.38
CA ILE A 589 2.40 8.28 13.65
C ILE A 589 1.45 8.54 14.83
N PRO A 590 0.57 9.57 14.83
CA PRO A 590 -0.35 9.80 15.94
C PRO A 590 -1.67 9.03 15.83
N GLY A 591 -2.16 8.74 14.63
CA GLY A 591 -3.56 8.34 14.42
C GLY A 591 -3.82 6.84 14.51
N ASP A 592 -4.91 6.49 15.22
CA ASP A 592 -5.57 5.18 15.16
C ASP A 592 -6.55 5.09 13.98
N PHE A 593 -7.03 3.88 13.67
CA PHE A 593 -7.96 3.66 12.56
C PHE A 593 -9.28 4.44 12.71
N GLN A 594 -9.85 4.50 13.92
CA GLN A 594 -11.19 5.06 14.14
C GLN A 594 -11.18 6.58 13.94
N SER A 595 -10.30 7.30 14.63
CA SER A 595 -10.21 8.76 14.51
C SER A 595 -9.68 9.21 13.14
N ILE A 596 -8.77 8.47 12.49
CA ILE A 596 -8.40 8.75 11.08
C ILE A 596 -9.64 8.67 10.16
N VAL A 597 -10.51 7.66 10.34
CA VAL A 597 -11.75 7.51 9.55
C VAL A 597 -12.78 8.60 9.88
N ASN A 598 -12.85 9.06 11.13
CA ASN A 598 -13.74 10.15 11.54
C ASN A 598 -13.29 11.50 10.93
N PHE A 599 -12.00 11.85 11.07
CA PHE A 599 -11.34 12.98 10.39
C PHE A 599 -11.61 12.96 8.88
N PHE A 600 -11.34 11.82 8.23
CA PHE A 600 -11.58 11.63 6.80
C PHE A 600 -13.04 11.90 6.44
N SER A 601 -13.98 11.29 7.17
CA SER A 601 -15.39 11.30 6.83
C SER A 601 -16.03 12.68 6.99
N PHE A 602 -15.76 13.36 8.10
CA PHE A 602 -16.18 14.75 8.32
C PHE A 602 -15.70 15.68 7.19
N THR A 603 -14.40 15.60 6.89
CA THR A 603 -13.75 16.44 5.87
C THR A 603 -14.31 16.16 4.47
N ALA A 604 -14.49 14.89 4.12
CA ALA A 604 -14.99 14.46 2.82
C ALA A 604 -16.46 14.84 2.63
N TRP A 605 -17.33 14.60 3.61
CA TRP A 605 -18.77 14.89 3.51
C TRP A 605 -19.06 16.39 3.43
N PHE A 606 -18.26 17.24 4.07
CA PHE A 606 -18.31 18.68 3.88
C PHE A 606 -18.12 19.09 2.40
N PHE A 607 -17.05 18.62 1.75
CA PHE A 607 -16.78 18.94 0.34
C PHE A 607 -17.71 18.20 -0.65
N TYR A 608 -18.22 17.02 -0.32
CA TYR A 608 -19.27 16.36 -1.12
C TYR A 608 -20.57 17.19 -1.08
N GLY A 609 -20.95 17.72 0.09
CA GLY A 609 -22.09 18.63 0.24
C GLY A 609 -21.97 19.88 -0.62
N ILE A 610 -20.80 20.56 -0.58
CA ILE A 610 -20.49 21.71 -1.45
C ILE A 610 -20.64 21.34 -2.93
N THR A 611 -20.01 20.24 -3.36
CA THR A 611 -20.01 19.79 -4.76
C THR A 611 -21.42 19.48 -5.27
N LEU A 612 -22.26 18.84 -4.45
CA LEU A 612 -23.65 18.54 -4.79
C LEU A 612 -24.57 19.77 -4.74
N SER A 613 -24.31 20.72 -3.84
CA SER A 613 -24.99 22.01 -3.87
C SER A 613 -24.70 22.77 -5.18
N GLY A 614 -23.51 22.56 -5.76
CA GLY A 614 -23.15 23.03 -7.09
C GLY A 614 -23.97 22.40 -8.21
N LEU A 615 -24.25 21.10 -8.14
CA LEU A 615 -25.16 20.43 -9.08
C LEU A 615 -26.59 20.99 -8.99
N VAL A 616 -27.10 21.20 -7.77
CA VAL A 616 -28.43 21.80 -7.55
C VAL A 616 -28.47 23.23 -8.10
N TYR A 617 -27.44 24.03 -7.85
CA TYR A 617 -27.27 25.36 -8.44
C TYR A 617 -27.27 25.31 -9.98
N LEU A 618 -26.52 24.39 -10.60
CA LEU A 618 -26.50 24.23 -12.07
C LEU A 618 -27.87 23.82 -12.62
N LYS A 619 -28.62 22.94 -11.94
CA LYS A 619 -29.99 22.56 -12.33
C LYS A 619 -30.97 23.74 -12.30
N ILE A 620 -30.83 24.66 -11.34
CA ILE A 620 -31.74 25.81 -11.15
C ILE A 620 -31.34 27.02 -12.02
N LYS A 621 -30.06 27.40 -12.02
CA LYS A 621 -29.57 28.63 -12.67
C LYS A 621 -29.10 28.43 -14.12
N LYS A 622 -28.85 27.20 -14.56
CA LYS A 622 -28.42 26.88 -15.94
C LYS A 622 -29.22 25.69 -16.50
N PRO A 623 -30.55 25.81 -16.65
CA PRO A 623 -31.40 24.74 -17.18
C PRO A 623 -30.99 24.32 -18.60
N GLU A 624 -30.60 25.27 -19.45
CA GLU A 624 -30.22 25.02 -20.87
C GLU A 624 -28.90 24.25 -21.09
N LEU A 625 -28.14 23.93 -20.03
CA LEU A 625 -26.91 23.15 -20.19
C LEU A 625 -27.21 21.75 -20.78
N PRO A 626 -26.49 21.32 -21.83
CA PRO A 626 -26.63 19.97 -22.36
C PRO A 626 -26.23 18.95 -21.29
N ARG A 627 -27.16 18.03 -20.98
CA ARG A 627 -27.00 16.99 -19.96
C ARG A 627 -27.12 15.61 -20.60
N PRO A 628 -26.01 14.93 -20.93
CA PRO A 628 -26.05 13.59 -21.52
C PRO A 628 -26.66 12.54 -20.57
N TYR A 629 -26.53 12.76 -19.26
CA TYR A 629 -27.23 12.05 -18.20
C TYR A 629 -27.87 13.06 -17.23
N LYS A 630 -29.02 12.72 -16.63
CA LYS A 630 -29.79 13.60 -15.75
C LYS A 630 -30.38 12.83 -14.55
N VAL A 631 -29.91 13.14 -13.34
CA VAL A 631 -30.49 12.65 -12.07
C VAL A 631 -31.72 13.49 -11.67
N PRO A 632 -32.77 12.89 -11.08
CA PRO A 632 -33.86 13.65 -10.43
C PRO A 632 -33.31 14.58 -9.34
N ILE A 633 -33.77 15.83 -9.28
CA ILE A 633 -33.21 16.86 -8.37
C ILE A 633 -33.37 16.52 -6.88
N ILE A 634 -34.33 15.65 -6.54
CA ILE A 634 -34.57 15.21 -5.16
C ILE A 634 -33.39 14.41 -4.59
N LEU A 635 -32.64 13.66 -5.42
CA LEU A 635 -31.55 12.80 -4.95
C LEU A 635 -30.34 13.61 -4.42
N PRO A 636 -29.76 14.59 -5.14
CA PRO A 636 -28.70 15.43 -4.58
C PRO A 636 -29.20 16.27 -3.39
N ILE A 637 -30.47 16.68 -3.33
CA ILE A 637 -31.03 17.37 -2.16
C ILE A 637 -31.01 16.47 -0.91
N LEU A 638 -31.47 15.22 -1.03
CA LEU A 638 -31.40 14.25 0.08
C LEU A 638 -29.95 14.01 0.55
N VAL A 639 -29.00 13.90 -0.38
CA VAL A 639 -27.58 13.71 -0.03
C VAL A 639 -26.97 14.97 0.62
N ILE A 640 -27.39 16.18 0.22
CA ILE A 640 -26.99 17.43 0.90
C ILE A 640 -27.54 17.47 2.33
N ILE A 641 -28.78 17.05 2.56
CA ILE A 641 -29.37 16.95 3.92
C ILE A 641 -28.56 15.97 4.78
N VAL A 642 -28.20 14.80 4.24
CA VAL A 642 -27.34 13.84 4.95
C VAL A 642 -25.94 14.40 5.19
N ALA A 643 -25.33 15.11 4.22
CA ALA A 643 -24.03 15.77 4.40
C ALA A 643 -24.06 16.83 5.53
N ILE A 644 -25.12 17.63 5.61
CA ILE A 644 -25.32 18.62 6.68
C ILE A 644 -25.50 17.93 8.03
N PHE A 645 -26.32 16.89 8.12
CA PHE A 645 -26.47 16.08 9.33
C PHE A 645 -25.12 15.50 9.79
N LEU A 646 -24.36 14.91 8.87
CA LEU A 646 -23.07 14.29 9.16
C LEU A 646 -22.00 15.30 9.59
N VAL A 647 -22.03 16.54 9.11
CA VAL A 647 -21.10 17.58 9.56
C VAL A 647 -21.50 18.15 10.92
N LEU A 648 -22.80 18.31 11.20
CA LEU A 648 -23.27 18.96 12.44
C LEU A 648 -23.39 17.99 13.64
N ALA A 649 -23.90 16.78 13.43
CA ALA A 649 -24.23 15.86 14.53
C ALA A 649 -23.02 15.47 15.43
N PRO A 650 -21.80 15.24 14.90
CA PRO A 650 -20.63 14.98 15.75
C PRO A 650 -20.17 16.20 16.56
N ILE A 651 -20.45 17.42 16.08
CA ILE A 651 -20.09 18.67 16.78
C ILE A 651 -21.09 18.97 17.91
N LEU A 652 -22.37 18.67 17.73
CA LEU A 652 -23.43 19.09 18.66
C LEU A 652 -23.50 18.23 19.93
N ASP A 653 -23.43 16.91 19.80
CA ASP A 653 -23.62 15.97 20.93
C ASP A 653 -22.31 15.65 21.68
N ASN A 654 -21.18 15.51 20.97
CA ASN A 654 -19.88 15.10 21.52
C ASN A 654 -18.71 15.72 20.72
N PRO A 655 -18.45 17.04 20.85
CA PRO A 655 -17.41 17.73 20.09
C PRO A 655 -15.99 17.26 20.46
N GLN A 656 -15.49 16.27 19.72
CA GLN A 656 -14.08 15.87 19.78
C GLN A 656 -13.18 16.98 19.20
N ILE A 657 -12.00 17.17 19.81
CA ILE A 657 -11.01 18.17 19.39
C ILE A 657 -10.54 17.99 17.93
N GLU A 658 -10.71 16.78 17.40
CA GLU A 658 -10.53 16.36 16.01
C GLU A 658 -11.23 17.31 15.01
N TYR A 659 -12.51 17.63 15.25
CA TYR A 659 -13.30 18.48 14.36
C TYR A 659 -12.85 19.95 14.39
N LEU A 660 -12.33 20.40 15.53
CA LEU A 660 -11.69 21.71 15.65
C LEU A 660 -10.38 21.75 14.84
N TYR A 661 -9.55 20.70 14.92
CA TYR A 661 -8.32 20.61 14.13
C TYR A 661 -8.59 20.58 12.61
N VAL A 662 -9.61 19.84 12.13
CA VAL A 662 -10.01 19.91 10.71
C VAL A 662 -10.46 21.32 10.34
N SER A 663 -11.33 21.94 11.15
CA SER A 663 -11.89 23.26 10.84
C SER A 663 -10.79 24.34 10.78
N LEU A 664 -9.85 24.31 11.72
CA LEU A 664 -8.67 25.17 11.72
C LEU A 664 -7.74 24.86 10.55
N PHE A 665 -7.55 23.59 10.16
CA PHE A 665 -6.76 23.23 8.98
C PHE A 665 -7.36 23.79 7.69
N ILE A 666 -8.67 23.62 7.46
CA ILE A 666 -9.35 24.17 6.29
C ILE A 666 -9.18 25.70 6.25
N LEU A 667 -9.40 26.38 7.37
CA LEU A 667 -9.20 27.83 7.47
C LEU A 667 -7.74 28.26 7.28
N SER A 668 -6.77 27.44 7.70
CA SER A 668 -5.32 27.71 7.49
C SER A 668 -4.94 27.80 6.01
N GLY A 669 -5.74 27.23 5.10
CA GLY A 669 -5.62 27.44 3.66
C GLY A 669 -5.64 28.92 3.26
N ALA A 670 -6.29 29.80 4.03
CA ALA A 670 -6.27 31.25 3.80
C ALA A 670 -4.87 31.85 3.93
N ILE A 671 -4.03 31.32 4.84
CA ILE A 671 -2.64 31.75 5.07
C ILE A 671 -1.77 31.49 3.84
N VAL A 672 -2.13 30.49 3.03
CA VAL A 672 -1.45 30.17 1.76
C VAL A 672 -2.09 30.92 0.59
N TYR A 673 -3.43 30.93 0.51
CA TYR A 673 -4.19 31.52 -0.58
C TYR A 673 -4.00 33.05 -0.68
N VAL A 674 -4.15 33.76 0.43
CA VAL A 674 -4.17 35.23 0.42
C VAL A 674 -2.81 35.80 0.00
N PRO A 675 -1.65 35.39 0.57
CA PRO A 675 -0.36 35.92 0.13
C PRO A 675 0.05 35.43 -1.25
N LEU A 676 -0.04 34.12 -1.54
CA LEU A 676 0.61 33.52 -2.72
C LEU A 676 -0.27 33.55 -3.97
N ILE A 677 -1.60 33.51 -3.84
CA ILE A 677 -2.53 33.42 -4.99
C ILE A 677 -3.26 34.74 -5.21
N HIS A 678 -3.79 35.37 -4.15
CA HIS A 678 -4.49 36.66 -4.26
C HIS A 678 -3.50 37.82 -4.44
N PHE A 679 -2.53 37.98 -3.53
CA PHE A 679 -1.51 39.04 -3.61
C PHE A 679 -0.26 38.68 -4.44
N LYS A 680 -0.11 37.43 -4.87
CA LYS A 680 1.01 36.93 -5.70
C LYS A 680 2.40 37.26 -5.13
N LEU A 681 2.56 37.18 -3.81
CA LEU A 681 3.82 37.38 -3.11
C LEU A 681 4.77 36.18 -3.33
N CYS A 682 6.08 36.46 -3.38
CA CYS A 682 7.17 35.47 -3.50
C CYS A 682 7.19 34.52 -4.74
N PRO A 683 6.81 34.94 -5.97
CA PRO A 683 6.82 34.06 -7.15
C PRO A 683 8.23 33.58 -7.52
N GLY A 684 9.25 34.43 -7.33
CA GLY A 684 10.65 34.08 -7.64
C GLY A 684 11.23 32.96 -6.77
N LEU A 685 10.77 32.82 -5.51
CA LEU A 685 11.19 31.71 -4.64
C LEU A 685 10.47 30.41 -5.03
N LEU A 686 9.16 30.49 -5.26
CA LEU A 686 8.36 29.34 -5.73
C LEU A 686 8.84 28.82 -7.09
N THR A 687 9.23 29.71 -8.01
CA THR A 687 9.81 29.33 -9.30
C THR A 687 11.16 28.63 -9.14
N LYS A 688 12.06 29.17 -8.29
CA LYS A 688 13.35 28.52 -7.99
C LYS A 688 13.16 27.14 -7.36
N LEU A 689 12.24 27.00 -6.41
CA LEU A 689 11.90 25.72 -5.78
C LEU A 689 11.28 24.74 -6.79
N THR A 690 10.42 25.23 -7.68
CA THR A 690 9.80 24.42 -8.74
C THR A 690 10.84 23.88 -9.71
N VAL A 691 11.75 24.73 -10.19
CA VAL A 691 12.86 24.32 -11.09
C VAL A 691 13.81 23.33 -10.38
N PHE A 692 14.14 23.56 -9.11
CA PHE A 692 14.94 22.63 -8.32
C PHE A 692 14.27 21.25 -8.21
N LEU A 693 12.97 21.19 -7.89
CA LEU A 693 12.22 19.94 -7.76
C LEU A 693 11.95 19.25 -9.12
N GLN A 694 11.79 20.01 -10.21
CA GLN A 694 11.71 19.48 -11.58
C GLN A 694 12.98 18.72 -11.96
N LEU A 695 14.14 19.34 -11.71
CA LEU A 695 15.45 18.75 -11.97
C LEU A 695 15.72 17.56 -11.03
N LEU A 696 15.40 17.67 -9.74
CA LEU A 696 15.63 16.63 -8.73
C LEU A 696 14.82 15.34 -8.99
N LEU A 697 13.62 15.45 -9.56
CA LEU A 697 12.70 14.32 -9.76
C LEU A 697 12.59 13.85 -11.22
N GLU A 698 13.33 14.46 -12.15
CA GLU A 698 13.21 14.27 -13.60
C GLU A 698 11.75 14.38 -14.09
N VAL A 699 11.04 15.44 -13.67
CA VAL A 699 9.63 15.69 -14.01
C VAL A 699 9.42 16.94 -14.86
N ALA A 700 8.46 16.85 -15.77
CA ALA A 700 8.02 17.94 -16.63
C ALA A 700 6.53 18.24 -16.45
N PRO A 701 6.05 19.45 -16.76
CA PRO A 701 4.63 19.70 -16.93
C PRO A 701 4.04 18.71 -17.94
N THR A 702 2.91 18.10 -17.60
CA THR A 702 2.05 17.49 -18.62
C THR A 702 1.44 18.61 -19.47
N GLU A 703 1.33 18.38 -20.78
CA GLU A 703 0.65 19.32 -21.68
C GLU A 703 -0.86 19.36 -21.36
N LYS A 704 -1.24 20.20 -20.38
CA LYS A 704 -2.60 20.69 -20.25
C LYS A 704 -2.87 21.58 -21.47
N ASN A 705 -3.78 21.15 -22.35
CA ASN A 705 -4.36 22.05 -23.33
C ASN A 705 -5.04 23.20 -22.58
N LEU A 706 -4.65 24.44 -22.89
CA LEU A 706 -5.28 25.68 -22.42
C LEU A 706 -6.38 26.13 -23.39
#